data_AF-A0A6L5Z2L5-F1
#
_entry.id   AF-A0A6L5Z2L5-F1
#
_cell.length_a   1.000
_cell.length_b   1.000
_cell.length_c   1.000
_cell.angle_alpha   90.00
_cell.angle_beta   90.00
_cell.angle_gamma   90.00
#
_symmetry.space_group_name_H-M   'P 1'
#
loop_
_entity.id
_entity.type
_entity.pdbx_description
1 polymer ?
#
loop_
_entity_poly.entity_id
_entity_poly.type
_entity_poly.pdbx_seq_one_letter_code
_entity_poly.pdbx_strand_id
1 'polypeptide(L)'
;MSRPPGFAPNAIPFVGDWDSGMLFSDIEGAQIPVRDLAQMLRGWTEVRRRDPDRPFEAAVGEWNTVDAGLIEMLSDYRRAVVRITVPDGQRAYDGTTPPGGWTGTGFLVGDNVLLTNQHVINDVIVAETATAEFGYERTRESLYAADGASDEPKYTVTLAPSRLFVASPAIGGYDYAFVWINRTHDVDPIRMERGSFSIALNEPTFVIHHPQGRLKEVSLDDTDLVGNNSEALLYTADTDYGSSGACVFNRNGRLVALHHARREGRELARLFPDAAPSVKVGNEGIKLSAIAIDLEKRVMGAGDDAESARQVMRLMHGSDTLAGIFGALGRNVQGEGAGSVRSAYTGSDQDIDIGFWNLSWLRDLGKVEAQLRRAGVALTDLALDVWCLTEVEPQIAEALIKDVRDQFGEDYAIIADHPGTAIIYRRGGVDCVSLSWPPEVEAMWSASGPGGRRIFEAPPPLIGLKRFATGTAVAHAVPVSLRALRGDEAARREASRRIVEAIDAAHDAGHRGDWIVGGDFRPPLAREHSGLLAHRGYTVAALVDRQRGGAVSYLHADAGNVEQIYATGDMTPLDEPRDFLEIAADRTVDKYLKWLANNRPAVLRLSLAQPGAAPDTGPQPSAGPARWSAGLSWHGLDRAGFLRANRRQLEDLAALASAGAGAAPGTDVLRLTLLDLAVLLFCEAGLSDGRIDPDASHPNGARGLLPLPPNIAFWIGAAAPPWDRPMTPETNLEAYAFYLAALKNKAARTIGGRVFYRDLFRSGLIGISEQRQAKLLAGVVHGCFVASNYGGRAVPVDAILSAYGLDHPLQDILSRTGFVHAGTDILVDRQADIDAALQTAQSP
;
A
#
# COMPACT_ATOMS: atom_id res chain seq x y z
N MET A 1 -8.94 -20.21 54.29
CA MET A 1 -10.23 -19.85 53.66
C MET A 1 -10.25 -20.46 52.26
N SER A 2 -11.42 -20.97 51.89
CA SER A 2 -11.67 -22.08 50.97
C SER A 2 -11.32 -21.82 49.49
N ARG A 3 -10.71 -22.82 48.84
CA ARG A 3 -10.62 -22.92 47.36
C ARG A 3 -12.02 -23.11 46.76
N PRO A 4 -12.37 -22.46 45.63
CA PRO A 4 -13.48 -22.90 44.79
C PRO A 4 -13.07 -24.17 44.00
N PRO A 5 -14.01 -25.09 43.72
CA PRO A 5 -13.70 -26.41 43.19
C PRO A 5 -13.62 -26.46 41.64
N GLY A 6 -12.61 -27.17 41.15
CA GLY A 6 -12.70 -28.06 39.98
C GLY A 6 -12.77 -27.44 38.57
N PHE A 7 -11.62 -27.11 37.98
CA PHE A 7 -11.41 -27.28 36.54
C PHE A 7 -10.60 -28.57 36.34
N ALA A 8 -11.26 -29.63 35.90
CA ALA A 8 -10.59 -30.81 35.35
C ALA A 8 -10.19 -30.51 33.89
N PRO A 9 -9.08 -31.07 33.38
CA PRO A 9 -8.71 -30.94 31.97
C PRO A 9 -9.72 -31.74 31.13
N ASN A 10 -10.62 -31.04 30.45
CA ASN A 10 -11.52 -31.68 29.50
C ASN A 10 -10.71 -32.10 28.27
N ALA A 11 -10.30 -33.38 28.22
CA ALA A 11 -10.04 -34.03 26.95
C ALA A 11 -11.35 -34.03 26.14
N ILE A 12 -11.40 -33.24 25.08
CA ILE A 12 -12.57 -33.16 24.20
C ILE A 12 -12.42 -34.28 23.15
N PRO A 13 -13.38 -35.22 23.03
CA PRO A 13 -13.25 -36.31 22.08
C PRO A 13 -13.42 -35.82 20.64
N PHE A 14 -12.35 -36.02 19.85
CA PHE A 14 -12.21 -35.72 18.42
C PHE A 14 -12.37 -37.02 17.61
N VAL A 15 -13.44 -37.12 16.82
CA VAL A 15 -13.54 -38.07 15.68
C VAL A 15 -14.56 -37.54 14.69
N GLY A 16 -14.19 -37.50 13.42
CA GLY A 16 -15.10 -37.65 12.30
C GLY A 16 -14.35 -37.66 10.96
N ASP A 17 -14.99 -38.26 9.97
CA ASP A 17 -14.58 -38.22 8.56
C ASP A 17 -14.98 -36.86 7.98
N TRP A 18 -14.03 -36.06 7.52
CA TRP A 18 -14.25 -34.64 7.18
C TRP A 18 -14.14 -34.31 5.68
N ASP A 19 -14.29 -35.31 4.81
CA ASP A 19 -13.84 -35.23 3.40
C ASP A 19 -14.78 -34.45 2.42
N SER A 20 -15.64 -33.55 2.92
CA SER A 20 -16.76 -32.99 2.11
C SER A 20 -17.04 -31.48 2.22
N GLY A 21 -16.20 -30.70 2.88
CA GLY A 21 -16.43 -29.26 3.06
C GLY A 21 -16.30 -28.43 1.77
N MET A 22 -17.27 -27.55 1.48
CA MET A 22 -17.08 -26.49 0.49
C MET A 22 -16.16 -25.39 1.06
N LEU A 23 -15.23 -24.90 0.26
CA LEU A 23 -14.30 -23.84 0.64
C LEU A 23 -14.72 -22.52 0.01
N PHE A 24 -14.43 -21.41 0.70
CA PHE A 24 -14.79 -20.06 0.24
C PHE A 24 -16.29 -19.87 0.01
N SER A 25 -17.14 -20.60 0.75
CA SER A 25 -18.61 -20.50 0.67
C SER A 25 -19.13 -19.10 1.01
N ASP A 26 -18.34 -18.28 1.71
CA ASP A 26 -18.67 -16.90 2.07
C ASP A 26 -18.59 -15.91 0.89
N ILE A 27 -17.97 -16.31 -0.23
CA ILE A 27 -17.88 -15.54 -1.48
C ILE A 27 -18.36 -16.34 -2.69
N GLU A 28 -18.92 -17.54 -2.48
CA GLU A 28 -19.44 -18.38 -3.55
C GLU A 28 -20.66 -17.74 -4.23
N GLY A 29 -20.64 -17.70 -5.57
CA GLY A 29 -21.69 -17.06 -6.38
C GLY A 29 -21.59 -15.54 -6.51
N ALA A 30 -20.61 -14.89 -5.86
CA ALA A 30 -20.32 -13.48 -6.10
C ALA A 30 -19.51 -13.26 -7.40
N GLN A 31 -19.51 -12.03 -7.93
CA GLN A 31 -18.66 -11.64 -9.07
C GLN A 31 -17.21 -11.47 -8.63
N ILE A 32 -16.51 -12.59 -8.50
CA ILE A 32 -15.09 -12.64 -8.19
C ILE A 32 -14.27 -13.05 -9.43
N PRO A 33 -12.97 -12.69 -9.50
CA PRO A 33 -12.10 -13.06 -10.63
C PRO A 33 -11.96 -14.57 -10.85
N VAL A 34 -12.09 -15.40 -9.81
CA VAL A 34 -11.87 -16.86 -9.89
C VAL A 34 -13.18 -17.59 -10.11
N ARG A 35 -13.25 -18.43 -11.15
CA ARG A 35 -14.51 -19.10 -11.54
C ARG A 35 -14.81 -20.38 -10.76
N ASP A 36 -13.80 -21.21 -10.53
CA ASP A 36 -13.92 -22.48 -9.80
C ASP A 36 -12.90 -22.50 -8.65
N LEU A 37 -13.35 -22.07 -7.48
CA LEU A 37 -12.51 -21.94 -6.28
C LEU A 37 -11.91 -23.28 -5.84
N ALA A 38 -12.64 -24.38 -6.01
CA ALA A 38 -12.19 -25.70 -5.63
C ALA A 38 -11.13 -26.24 -6.59
N GLN A 39 -11.33 -26.08 -7.91
CA GLN A 39 -10.33 -26.46 -8.91
C GLN A 39 -9.10 -25.56 -8.84
N MET A 40 -9.25 -24.26 -8.58
CA MET A 40 -8.15 -23.33 -8.37
C MET A 40 -7.25 -23.80 -7.22
N LEU A 41 -7.84 -24.15 -6.07
CA LEU A 41 -7.09 -24.68 -4.94
C LEU A 41 -6.39 -26.00 -5.27
N ARG A 42 -7.09 -26.93 -5.96
CA ARG A 42 -6.49 -28.19 -6.40
C ARG A 42 -5.30 -27.96 -7.32
N GLY A 43 -5.42 -27.06 -8.30
CA GLY A 43 -4.33 -26.68 -9.20
C GLY A 43 -3.12 -26.17 -8.44
N TRP A 44 -3.32 -25.26 -7.49
CA TRP A 44 -2.24 -24.75 -6.62
C TRP A 44 -1.63 -25.82 -5.70
N THR A 45 -2.43 -26.79 -5.28
CA THR A 45 -1.97 -27.93 -4.48
C THR A 45 -1.10 -28.85 -5.32
N GLU A 46 -1.50 -29.14 -6.55
CA GLU A 46 -0.76 -30.01 -7.47
C GLU A 46 0.57 -29.38 -7.89
N VAL A 47 0.61 -28.06 -8.13
CA VAL A 47 1.87 -27.32 -8.37
C VAL A 47 2.88 -27.51 -7.23
N ARG A 48 2.42 -27.79 -6.00
CA ARG A 48 3.26 -28.01 -4.83
C ARG A 48 3.60 -29.47 -4.59
N ARG A 49 2.86 -30.43 -5.15
CA ARG A 49 3.16 -31.87 -5.02
C ARG A 49 4.32 -32.25 -5.94
N ARG A 50 5.11 -33.24 -5.49
CA ARG A 50 6.08 -33.95 -6.32
C ARG A 50 5.51 -35.30 -6.74
N ASP A 51 5.83 -35.65 -7.99
CA ASP A 51 5.47 -36.85 -8.76
C ASP A 51 5.39 -38.17 -7.94
N PRO A 52 4.23 -38.87 -7.92
CA PRO A 52 3.99 -40.00 -7.02
C PRO A 52 4.41 -41.40 -7.54
N ASP A 53 5.00 -41.54 -8.72
CA ASP A 53 5.22 -42.87 -9.32
C ASP A 53 6.41 -43.66 -8.71
N ARG A 54 6.15 -44.40 -7.61
CA ARG A 54 7.01 -45.53 -7.18
C ARG A 54 6.19 -46.73 -6.68
N PRO A 55 6.26 -47.90 -7.33
CA PRO A 55 5.36 -49.03 -7.08
C PRO A 55 5.78 -50.00 -5.95
N PHE A 56 6.68 -49.62 -5.03
CA PHE A 56 7.16 -50.53 -3.96
C PHE A 56 6.66 -50.20 -2.55
N GLU A 57 6.27 -48.96 -2.27
CA GLU A 57 5.87 -48.49 -0.94
C GLU A 57 4.37 -48.15 -0.94
N ALA A 58 3.68 -48.42 0.18
CA ALA A 58 2.27 -48.15 0.34
C ALA A 58 2.06 -47.10 1.44
N ALA A 59 1.19 -46.13 1.19
CA ALA A 59 0.66 -45.25 2.23
C ALA A 59 -0.22 -46.06 3.20
N VAL A 60 -0.11 -45.81 4.51
CA VAL A 60 -0.98 -46.39 5.53
C VAL A 60 -1.85 -45.28 6.10
N GLY A 61 -3.16 -45.30 5.81
CA GLY A 61 -4.04 -44.17 6.12
C GLY A 61 -3.83 -42.99 5.18
N GLU A 62 -4.03 -41.77 5.68
CA GLU A 62 -3.71 -40.55 4.92
C GLU A 62 -2.20 -40.30 4.85
N TRP A 63 -1.72 -39.89 3.67
CA TRP A 63 -0.31 -39.60 3.45
C TRP A 63 0.08 -38.24 4.06
N ASN A 64 0.56 -38.28 5.31
CA ASN A 64 0.91 -37.09 6.09
C ASN A 64 2.41 -36.72 6.08
N THR A 65 3.23 -37.36 5.24
CA THR A 65 4.68 -37.05 5.21
C THR A 65 4.96 -35.64 4.70
N VAL A 66 6.04 -35.03 5.19
CA VAL A 66 6.51 -33.70 4.81
C VAL A 66 7.92 -33.76 4.26
N ASP A 67 8.31 -32.77 3.45
CA ASP A 67 9.69 -32.65 2.98
C ASP A 67 10.64 -32.47 4.17
N ALA A 68 11.76 -33.21 4.21
CA ALA A 68 12.72 -33.11 5.32
C ALA A 68 13.27 -31.69 5.52
N GLY A 69 13.35 -30.89 4.45
CA GLY A 69 13.75 -29.48 4.51
C GLY A 69 12.80 -28.61 5.34
N LEU A 70 11.54 -29.04 5.56
CA LEU A 70 10.63 -28.35 6.47
C LEU A 70 11.17 -28.30 7.90
N ILE A 71 11.83 -29.36 8.36
CA ILE A 71 12.39 -29.42 9.72
C ILE A 71 13.47 -28.36 9.92
N GLU A 72 14.33 -28.17 8.92
CA GLU A 72 15.34 -27.11 8.91
C GLU A 72 14.68 -25.73 8.92
N MET A 73 13.70 -25.49 8.04
CA MET A 73 12.96 -24.22 8.01
C MET A 73 12.27 -23.90 9.34
N LEU A 74 11.56 -24.85 9.95
CA LEU A 74 10.90 -24.64 11.24
C LEU A 74 11.92 -24.39 12.37
N SER A 75 13.10 -25.03 12.30
CA SER A 75 14.22 -24.78 13.22
C SER A 75 14.83 -23.39 13.07
N ASP A 76 14.75 -22.78 11.89
CA ASP A 76 15.15 -21.40 11.68
C ASP A 76 14.04 -20.43 12.12
N TYR A 77 12.79 -20.68 11.72
CA TYR A 77 11.64 -19.84 12.06
C TYR A 77 11.40 -19.74 13.57
N ARG A 78 11.62 -20.80 14.35
CA ARG A 78 11.49 -20.73 15.83
C ARG A 78 12.36 -19.65 16.46
N ARG A 79 13.46 -19.22 15.81
CA ARG A 79 14.35 -18.15 16.29
C ARG A 79 13.69 -16.77 16.18
N ALA A 80 12.78 -16.61 15.22
CA ALA A 80 11.99 -15.40 14.99
C ALA A 80 10.75 -15.31 15.89
N VAL A 81 10.32 -16.42 16.49
CA VAL A 81 9.16 -16.49 17.39
C VAL A 81 9.55 -16.12 18.82
N VAL A 82 8.77 -15.24 19.43
CA VAL A 82 9.01 -14.64 20.74
C VAL A 82 7.81 -14.79 21.66
N ARG A 83 8.09 -14.80 22.96
CA ARG A 83 7.06 -14.55 23.97
C ARG A 83 6.93 -13.04 24.14
N ILE A 84 5.72 -12.53 24.02
CA ILE A 84 5.40 -11.14 24.37
C ILE A 84 4.91 -11.14 25.81
N THR A 85 5.43 -10.23 26.62
CA THR A 85 5.02 -10.02 28.01
C THR A 85 4.57 -8.59 28.20
N VAL A 86 3.34 -8.40 28.68
CA VAL A 86 2.79 -7.11 29.05
C VAL A 86 2.73 -7.03 30.58
N PRO A 87 3.32 -5.99 31.20
CA PRO A 87 3.34 -5.88 32.65
C PRO A 87 1.95 -5.59 33.25
N ASP A 88 1.85 -5.77 34.56
CA ASP A 88 0.64 -5.44 35.33
C ASP A 88 0.27 -3.95 35.23
N GLY A 89 -1.01 -3.65 35.45
CA GLY A 89 -1.55 -2.28 35.42
C GLY A 89 -1.86 -1.72 34.02
N GLN A 90 -1.62 -2.49 32.95
CA GLN A 90 -2.01 -2.14 31.60
C GLN A 90 -3.48 -2.47 31.31
N ARG A 91 -4.10 -1.73 30.39
CA ARG A 91 -5.50 -1.96 29.98
C ARG A 91 -5.55 -2.85 28.75
N ALA A 92 -6.19 -4.01 28.87
CA ALA A 92 -6.41 -4.94 27.78
C ALA A 92 -7.44 -4.42 26.76
N TYR A 93 -7.52 -5.08 25.61
CA TYR A 93 -8.39 -4.69 24.49
C TYR A 93 -9.89 -4.65 24.83
N ASP A 94 -10.33 -5.49 25.78
CA ASP A 94 -11.71 -5.53 26.28
C ASP A 94 -12.00 -4.46 27.35
N GLY A 95 -10.99 -3.65 27.68
CA GLY A 95 -11.06 -2.58 28.65
C GLY A 95 -10.81 -2.98 30.10
N THR A 96 -10.49 -4.26 30.36
CA THR A 96 -10.11 -4.76 31.68
C THR A 96 -8.63 -4.47 31.99
N THR A 97 -8.23 -4.63 33.25
CA THR A 97 -6.83 -4.58 33.70
C THR A 97 -6.51 -5.90 34.39
N PRO A 98 -6.07 -6.92 33.64
CA PRO A 98 -5.79 -8.24 34.20
C PRO A 98 -4.68 -8.15 35.27
N PRO A 99 -4.92 -8.66 36.49
CA PRO A 99 -3.92 -8.62 37.54
C PRO A 99 -2.73 -9.51 37.19
N GLY A 100 -1.52 -8.95 37.27
CA GLY A 100 -0.27 -9.65 36.94
C GLY A 100 0.15 -9.51 35.47
N GLY A 101 -0.57 -8.72 34.68
CA GLY A 101 -0.29 -8.55 33.25
C GLY A 101 -0.77 -9.74 32.42
N TRP A 102 -0.30 -9.83 31.16
CA TRP A 102 -0.61 -10.95 30.27
C TRP A 102 0.54 -11.28 29.34
N THR A 103 0.41 -12.40 28.64
CA THR A 103 1.40 -12.85 27.66
C THR A 103 0.74 -13.23 26.35
N GLY A 104 1.52 -13.23 25.28
CA GLY A 104 1.13 -13.69 23.96
C GLY A 104 2.33 -14.19 23.18
N THR A 105 2.08 -14.60 21.94
CA THR A 105 3.11 -14.99 20.98
C THR A 105 3.25 -13.90 19.94
N GLY A 106 4.47 -13.61 19.50
CA GLY A 106 4.71 -12.79 18.31
C GLY A 106 5.86 -13.34 17.49
N PHE A 107 6.06 -12.82 16.29
CA PHE A 107 7.18 -13.24 15.44
C PHE A 107 7.66 -12.16 14.48
N LEU A 108 8.93 -12.25 14.08
CA LEU A 108 9.52 -11.28 13.14
C LEU A 108 9.08 -11.55 11.70
N VAL A 109 8.67 -10.47 11.02
CA VAL A 109 8.27 -10.48 9.61
C VAL A 109 9.08 -9.51 8.74
N GLY A 110 9.97 -8.75 9.38
CA GLY A 110 11.04 -7.97 8.79
C GLY A 110 12.12 -7.74 9.86
N ASP A 111 13.25 -7.15 9.48
CA ASP A 111 14.43 -7.03 10.35
C ASP A 111 14.08 -6.54 11.76
N ASN A 112 13.19 -5.56 11.90
CA ASN A 112 12.75 -5.03 13.18
C ASN A 112 11.23 -4.90 13.30
N VAL A 113 10.48 -5.66 12.50
CA VAL A 113 9.01 -5.60 12.51
C VAL A 113 8.46 -6.90 13.09
N LEU A 114 7.81 -6.78 14.23
CA LEU A 114 7.13 -7.88 14.93
C LEU A 114 5.64 -7.87 14.54
N LEU A 115 5.10 -9.05 14.23
CA LEU A 115 3.68 -9.31 14.06
C LEU A 115 3.14 -10.10 15.26
N THR A 116 2.00 -9.68 15.77
CA THR A 116 1.21 -10.33 16.82
C THR A 116 -0.27 -9.96 16.65
N ASN A 117 -1.14 -10.36 17.57
CA ASN A 117 -2.52 -9.91 17.58
C ASN A 117 -2.70 -8.56 18.25
N GLN A 118 -3.72 -7.81 17.81
CA GLN A 118 -4.07 -6.54 18.44
C GLN A 118 -4.58 -6.76 19.86
N HIS A 119 -5.28 -7.86 20.15
CA HIS A 119 -5.67 -8.12 21.54
C HIS A 119 -4.49 -8.42 22.48
N VAL A 120 -3.32 -8.78 21.94
CA VAL A 120 -2.07 -8.95 22.71
C VAL A 120 -1.39 -7.58 22.91
N ILE A 121 -1.22 -6.80 21.83
CA ILE A 121 -0.70 -5.43 21.87
C ILE A 121 -1.74 -4.49 21.27
N ASN A 122 -2.58 -3.92 22.13
CA ASN A 122 -3.81 -3.23 21.71
C ASN A 122 -3.64 -1.76 21.35
N ASP A 123 -2.62 -1.11 21.87
CA ASP A 123 -2.33 0.28 21.56
C ASP A 123 -0.84 0.62 21.79
N VAL A 124 -0.48 1.86 21.46
CA VAL A 124 0.87 2.39 21.61
C VAL A 124 1.34 2.39 23.07
N ILE A 125 0.45 2.61 24.04
CA ILE A 125 0.80 2.67 25.47
C ILE A 125 1.19 1.29 25.97
N VAL A 126 0.41 0.26 25.61
CA VAL A 126 0.73 -1.13 25.91
C VAL A 126 2.01 -1.53 25.21
N ALA A 127 2.18 -1.19 23.93
CA ALA A 127 3.39 -1.47 23.17
C ALA A 127 4.66 -0.86 23.82
N GLU A 128 4.59 0.37 24.34
CA GLU A 128 5.74 1.03 25.00
C GLU A 128 6.23 0.31 26.27
N THR A 129 5.34 -0.43 26.94
CA THR A 129 5.66 -1.13 28.19
C THR A 129 5.90 -2.63 28.01
N ALA A 130 5.47 -3.20 26.89
CA ALA A 130 5.65 -4.59 26.58
C ALA A 130 7.10 -4.93 26.18
N THR A 131 7.47 -6.19 26.39
CA THR A 131 8.75 -6.74 25.96
C THR A 131 8.57 -8.00 25.12
N ALA A 132 9.49 -8.21 24.18
CA ALA A 132 9.60 -9.42 23.38
C ALA A 132 10.82 -10.23 23.84
N GLU A 133 10.59 -11.48 24.21
CA GLU A 133 11.58 -12.40 24.77
C GLU A 133 11.95 -13.48 23.74
N PHE A 134 13.19 -13.42 23.29
CA PHE A 134 13.73 -14.34 22.29
C PHE A 134 14.40 -15.54 22.95
N GLY A 135 14.28 -16.70 22.30
CA GLY A 135 14.92 -17.93 22.77
C GLY A 135 14.41 -18.42 24.13
N TYR A 136 13.20 -18.03 24.54
CA TYR A 136 12.54 -18.56 25.74
C TYR A 136 11.98 -19.97 25.46
N GLU A 137 12.86 -20.96 25.44
CA GLU A 137 12.55 -22.35 25.03
C GLU A 137 13.48 -23.33 25.75
N ARG A 138 13.13 -24.62 25.73
CA ARG A 138 14.02 -25.63 26.27
C ARG A 138 15.29 -25.75 25.44
N THR A 139 16.43 -25.71 26.12
CA THR A 139 17.72 -26.02 25.50
C THR A 139 17.80 -27.50 25.12
N ARG A 140 18.70 -27.83 24.18
CA ARG A 140 18.96 -29.23 23.80
C ARG A 140 19.45 -30.03 25.00
N GLU A 141 20.28 -29.40 25.83
CA GLU A 141 20.85 -29.96 27.04
C GLU A 141 19.75 -30.25 28.08
N SER A 142 18.80 -29.33 28.30
CA SER A 142 17.70 -29.55 29.25
C SER A 142 16.73 -30.65 28.81
N LEU A 143 16.52 -30.82 27.49
CA LEU A 143 15.77 -31.96 26.95
C LEU A 143 16.44 -33.31 27.24
N TYR A 144 17.79 -33.40 27.17
CA TYR A 144 18.51 -34.65 27.49
C TYR A 144 18.61 -34.91 28.99
N ALA A 145 18.79 -33.86 29.79
CA ALA A 145 18.95 -33.97 31.23
C ALA A 145 17.62 -34.28 31.96
N ALA A 146 16.48 -34.07 31.28
CA ALA A 146 15.14 -34.15 31.87
C ALA A 146 14.98 -33.26 33.12
N ASP A 147 15.79 -32.21 33.24
CA ASP A 147 15.70 -31.24 34.31
C ASP A 147 14.59 -30.22 34.00
N GLY A 148 13.72 -29.99 34.98
CA GLY A 148 12.66 -28.99 34.89
C GLY A 148 13.17 -27.56 35.10
N ALA A 149 14.43 -27.27 34.76
CA ALA A 149 15.02 -25.96 34.99
C ALA A 149 14.26 -24.90 34.20
N SER A 150 14.01 -23.76 34.85
CA SER A 150 13.46 -22.55 34.23
C SER A 150 14.53 -22.00 33.28
N ASP A 151 14.40 -22.28 31.99
CA ASP A 151 15.26 -21.66 30.97
C ASP A 151 14.87 -20.18 30.82
N GLU A 152 15.79 -19.27 31.15
CA GLU A 152 15.62 -17.82 30.96
C GLU A 152 15.64 -17.46 29.46
N PRO A 153 14.97 -16.37 29.05
CA PRO A 153 15.06 -15.93 27.66
C PRO A 153 16.50 -15.59 27.30
N LYS A 154 16.93 -15.97 26.09
CA LYS A 154 18.29 -15.68 25.60
C LYS A 154 18.56 -14.18 25.55
N TYR A 155 17.56 -13.39 25.17
CA TYR A 155 17.58 -11.94 25.28
C TYR A 155 16.16 -11.37 25.21
N THR A 156 15.98 -10.19 25.80
CA THR A 156 14.72 -9.46 25.84
C THR A 156 14.89 -8.10 25.18
N VAL A 157 13.91 -7.69 24.38
CA VAL A 157 13.92 -6.39 23.68
C VAL A 157 12.63 -5.62 23.98
N THR A 158 12.74 -4.29 24.00
CA THR A 158 11.57 -3.41 24.09
C THR A 158 11.00 -3.15 22.70
N LEU A 159 9.70 -2.89 22.65
CA LEU A 159 9.05 -2.43 21.43
C LEU A 159 9.26 -0.91 21.24
N ALA A 160 9.03 -0.42 20.04
CA ALA A 160 9.20 0.98 19.66
C ALA A 160 8.03 1.44 18.76
N PRO A 161 6.80 1.51 19.30
CA PRO A 161 5.61 1.85 18.51
C PRO A 161 5.67 3.25 17.87
N SER A 162 6.50 4.16 18.40
CA SER A 162 6.79 5.46 17.78
C SER A 162 7.54 5.40 16.44
N ARG A 163 8.15 4.26 16.11
CA ARG A 163 8.80 4.00 14.81
C ARG A 163 7.84 3.38 13.81
N LEU A 164 7.10 2.37 14.24
CA LEU A 164 6.07 1.70 13.46
C LEU A 164 5.08 1.07 14.43
N PHE A 165 3.80 1.42 14.26
CA PHE A 165 2.68 0.75 14.88
C PHE A 165 1.49 0.79 13.92
N VAL A 166 1.01 -0.38 13.52
CA VAL A 166 -0.22 -0.54 12.72
C VAL A 166 -1.01 -1.66 13.35
N ALA A 167 -2.27 -1.42 13.67
CA ALA A 167 -3.11 -2.45 14.27
C ALA A 167 -4.54 -2.45 13.73
N SER A 168 -5.12 -3.63 13.62
CA SER A 168 -6.53 -3.83 13.31
C SER A 168 -7.28 -4.32 14.55
N PRO A 169 -8.39 -3.67 14.95
CA PRO A 169 -9.09 -4.01 16.19
C PRO A 169 -9.46 -5.49 16.27
N ALA A 170 -9.34 -6.06 17.47
CA ALA A 170 -9.77 -7.43 17.76
C ALA A 170 -11.29 -7.62 17.59
N ILE A 171 -12.07 -6.57 17.87
CA ILE A 171 -13.52 -6.57 17.73
C ILE A 171 -13.89 -5.81 16.47
N GLY A 172 -14.50 -6.50 15.52
CA GLY A 172 -14.94 -5.90 14.25
C GLY A 172 -13.80 -5.57 13.29
N GLY A 173 -12.56 -6.00 13.55
CA GLY A 173 -11.42 -5.89 12.65
C GLY A 173 -10.74 -7.25 12.44
N TYR A 174 -9.45 -7.20 12.08
CA TYR A 174 -8.62 -8.36 11.73
C TYR A 174 -7.55 -8.67 12.79
N ASP A 175 -7.72 -8.19 14.02
CA ASP A 175 -6.95 -8.58 15.20
C ASP A 175 -5.45 -8.77 15.00
N TYR A 176 -4.79 -7.88 14.26
CA TYR A 176 -3.34 -7.92 14.04
C TYR A 176 -2.70 -6.64 14.57
N ALA A 177 -1.45 -6.73 14.98
CA ALA A 177 -0.60 -5.60 15.34
C ALA A 177 0.82 -5.81 14.80
N PHE A 178 1.26 -4.88 13.96
CA PHE A 178 2.65 -4.73 13.55
C PHE A 178 3.30 -3.65 14.42
N VAL A 179 4.46 -3.97 14.99
CA VAL A 179 5.18 -3.05 15.87
C VAL A 179 6.68 -3.14 15.66
N TRP A 180 7.36 -2.00 15.67
CA TRP A 180 8.83 -1.97 15.59
C TRP A 180 9.47 -2.49 16.89
N ILE A 181 10.67 -3.07 16.81
CA ILE A 181 11.48 -3.43 17.98
C ILE A 181 12.87 -2.79 17.92
N ASN A 182 13.44 -2.42 19.08
CA ASN A 182 14.65 -1.60 19.14
C ASN A 182 15.95 -2.31 18.70
N ARG A 183 15.95 -3.64 18.55
CA ARG A 183 17.09 -4.38 18.01
C ARG A 183 16.74 -5.84 17.71
N THR A 184 17.28 -6.37 16.63
CA THR A 184 17.46 -7.81 16.39
C THR A 184 18.90 -7.99 15.95
N HIS A 185 19.56 -9.04 16.42
CA HIS A 185 20.83 -9.47 15.85
C HIS A 185 20.68 -10.94 15.49
N ASP A 186 21.10 -11.31 14.28
CA ASP A 186 21.25 -12.69 13.81
C ASP A 186 19.96 -13.54 13.87
N VAL A 187 18.81 -12.96 13.48
CA VAL A 187 17.54 -13.68 13.30
C VAL A 187 16.91 -13.28 11.98
N ASP A 188 16.74 -14.25 11.08
CA ASP A 188 16.06 -14.04 9.82
C ASP A 188 14.55 -13.93 10.03
N PRO A 189 13.87 -12.94 9.42
CA PRO A 189 12.43 -12.79 9.53
C PRO A 189 11.67 -13.87 8.75
N ILE A 190 10.45 -14.17 9.20
CA ILE A 190 9.52 -15.06 8.50
C ILE A 190 8.89 -14.30 7.34
N ARG A 191 8.96 -14.89 6.15
CA ARG A 191 8.43 -14.29 4.93
C ARG A 191 6.89 -14.27 4.92
N MET A 192 6.31 -13.11 4.64
CA MET A 192 4.86 -12.96 4.41
C MET A 192 4.51 -12.99 2.91
N GLU A 193 3.38 -13.61 2.59
CA GLU A 193 2.85 -13.66 1.22
C GLU A 193 1.34 -13.41 1.18
N ARG A 194 0.87 -12.82 0.08
CA ARG A 194 -0.51 -12.36 -0.10
C ARG A 194 -1.47 -13.42 -0.66
N GLY A 195 -1.03 -14.67 -0.79
CA GLY A 195 -1.77 -15.69 -1.53
C GLY A 195 -2.98 -16.24 -0.77
N SER A 196 -4.18 -16.09 -1.35
CA SER A 196 -5.42 -16.63 -0.76
C SER A 196 -5.58 -18.15 -0.80
N PHE A 197 -4.88 -18.83 -1.72
CA PHE A 197 -4.89 -20.29 -1.87
C PHE A 197 -3.64 -20.94 -1.27
N SER A 198 -3.15 -20.44 -0.14
CA SER A 198 -1.85 -20.83 0.43
C SER A 198 -1.81 -22.21 1.10
N ILE A 199 -2.95 -22.86 1.33
CA ILE A 199 -3.05 -24.19 1.95
C ILE A 199 -4.33 -24.91 1.52
N ALA A 200 -4.26 -26.24 1.35
CA ALA A 200 -5.39 -27.08 0.98
C ALA A 200 -6.15 -27.66 2.18
N LEU A 201 -7.41 -28.06 2.00
CA LEU A 201 -8.11 -28.87 3.01
C LEU A 201 -7.34 -30.15 3.29
N ASN A 202 -7.40 -30.59 4.54
CA ASN A 202 -6.70 -31.76 5.07
C ASN A 202 -5.16 -31.68 4.93
N GLU A 203 -4.63 -30.49 4.62
CA GLU A 203 -3.20 -30.26 4.68
C GLU A 203 -2.79 -29.95 6.12
N PRO A 204 -1.70 -30.56 6.64
CA PRO A 204 -1.24 -30.28 7.99
C PRO A 204 -0.76 -28.83 8.12
N THR A 205 -1.11 -28.23 9.25
CA THR A 205 -0.61 -26.93 9.70
C THR A 205 0.46 -27.11 10.76
N PHE A 206 1.36 -26.14 10.91
CA PHE A 206 2.38 -26.18 11.97
C PHE A 206 2.36 -24.88 12.73
N VAL A 207 2.21 -24.96 14.05
CA VAL A 207 2.10 -23.78 14.92
C VAL A 207 3.30 -23.72 15.85
N ILE A 208 3.99 -22.59 15.89
CA ILE A 208 5.07 -22.33 16.85
C ILE A 208 4.57 -21.24 17.81
N HIS A 209 4.51 -21.52 19.11
CA HIS A 209 3.79 -20.67 20.06
C HIS A 209 4.29 -20.77 21.50
N HIS A 210 3.76 -19.88 22.35
CA HIS A 210 3.97 -19.85 23.80
C HIS A 210 2.66 -20.13 24.58
N PRO A 211 2.20 -21.39 24.63
CA PRO A 211 0.96 -21.74 25.31
C PRO A 211 1.08 -21.47 26.81
N GLN A 212 0.07 -20.83 27.38
CA GLN A 212 0.00 -20.24 28.72
C GLN A 212 1.18 -19.30 29.06
N GLY A 213 1.85 -18.74 28.06
CA GLY A 213 3.09 -17.99 28.24
C GLY A 213 4.26 -18.86 28.71
N ARG A 214 4.20 -20.19 28.57
CA ARG A 214 5.29 -21.10 28.95
C ARG A 214 6.44 -21.05 27.94
N LEU A 215 7.43 -21.92 28.13
CA LEU A 215 8.50 -22.14 27.16
C LEU A 215 7.91 -22.44 25.79
N LYS A 216 8.60 -22.01 24.73
CA LYS A 216 8.16 -22.21 23.35
C LYS A 216 7.88 -23.68 23.07
N GLU A 217 6.72 -23.96 22.49
CA GLU A 217 6.25 -25.29 22.10
C GLU A 217 5.89 -25.27 20.59
N VAL A 218 5.70 -26.44 19.98
CA VAL A 218 5.33 -26.57 18.57
C VAL A 218 4.24 -27.63 18.42
N SER A 219 3.15 -27.30 17.74
CA SER A 219 2.08 -28.24 17.37
C SER A 219 2.41 -28.83 15.99
N LEU A 220 2.68 -30.14 15.96
CA LEU A 220 3.13 -30.89 14.77
C LEU A 220 2.23 -32.07 14.39
N ASP A 221 1.34 -32.50 15.29
CA ASP A 221 0.49 -33.68 15.14
C ASP A 221 -0.97 -33.28 15.40
N ASP A 222 -1.92 -33.95 14.74
CA ASP A 222 -3.34 -33.60 14.70
C ASP A 222 -3.62 -32.14 14.28
N THR A 223 -2.91 -31.66 13.24
CA THR A 223 -2.89 -30.25 12.85
C THR A 223 -3.58 -29.88 11.52
N ASP A 224 -4.57 -30.64 11.07
CA ASP A 224 -5.13 -30.48 9.72
C ASP A 224 -5.98 -29.21 9.53
N LEU A 225 -5.90 -28.63 8.33
CA LEU A 225 -6.84 -27.61 7.88
C LEU A 225 -8.22 -28.22 7.63
N VAL A 226 -9.24 -27.71 8.33
CA VAL A 226 -10.62 -28.20 8.26
C VAL A 226 -11.60 -27.20 7.65
N GLY A 227 -11.20 -25.94 7.47
CA GLY A 227 -12.01 -24.92 6.82
C GLY A 227 -11.17 -23.76 6.29
N ASN A 228 -11.62 -23.16 5.19
CA ASN A 228 -10.96 -22.02 4.55
C ASN A 228 -12.02 -21.10 3.94
N ASN A 229 -12.08 -19.86 4.42
CA ASN A 229 -12.96 -18.83 3.87
C ASN A 229 -12.13 -17.63 3.37
N SER A 230 -12.79 -16.57 2.92
CA SER A 230 -12.08 -15.41 2.33
C SER A 230 -11.17 -14.67 3.33
N GLU A 231 -11.41 -14.81 4.64
CA GLU A 231 -10.76 -14.02 5.70
C GLU A 231 -9.85 -14.85 6.62
N ALA A 232 -10.22 -16.10 6.88
CA ALA A 232 -9.66 -16.93 7.93
C ALA A 232 -9.58 -18.41 7.54
N LEU A 233 -8.68 -19.10 8.23
CA LEU A 233 -8.49 -20.54 8.20
C LEU A 233 -9.04 -21.13 9.50
N LEU A 234 -9.69 -22.30 9.40
CA LEU A 234 -10.04 -23.15 10.53
C LEU A 234 -9.17 -24.40 10.46
N TYR A 235 -8.42 -24.69 11.52
CA TYR A 235 -7.53 -25.84 11.59
C TYR A 235 -7.59 -26.49 12.97
N THR A 236 -7.24 -27.77 13.03
CA THR A 236 -6.99 -28.46 14.30
C THR A 236 -5.55 -28.17 14.71
N ALA A 237 -5.31 -28.04 16.01
CA ALA A 237 -3.98 -27.99 16.63
C ALA A 237 -4.18 -27.85 18.13
N ASP A 238 -3.23 -28.34 18.93
CA ASP A 238 -3.17 -27.95 20.33
C ASP A 238 -2.76 -26.48 20.43
N THR A 239 -3.63 -25.65 21.02
CA THR A 239 -3.36 -24.27 21.40
C THR A 239 -4.01 -23.96 22.75
N ASP A 240 -3.49 -22.97 23.46
CA ASP A 240 -4.03 -22.49 24.73
C ASP A 240 -3.82 -20.98 24.86
N TYR A 241 -4.41 -20.34 25.88
CA TYR A 241 -4.20 -18.94 26.25
C TYR A 241 -2.72 -18.55 26.11
N GLY A 242 -2.38 -17.43 25.48
CA GLY A 242 -0.97 -17.06 25.20
C GLY A 242 -0.42 -17.56 23.85
N SER A 243 -1.11 -18.49 23.17
CA SER A 243 -0.83 -18.83 21.76
C SER A 243 -1.24 -17.74 20.79
N SER A 244 -2.07 -16.78 21.20
CA SER A 244 -2.50 -15.64 20.41
C SER A 244 -1.30 -14.90 19.78
N GLY A 245 -1.36 -14.69 18.48
CA GLY A 245 -0.30 -14.08 17.68
C GLY A 245 0.73 -15.08 17.14
N ALA A 246 0.51 -16.40 17.31
CA ALA A 246 1.38 -17.43 16.77
C ALA A 246 1.32 -17.53 15.24
N CYS A 247 2.46 -17.89 14.65
CA CYS A 247 2.58 -18.20 13.24
C CYS A 247 2.00 -19.58 12.92
N VAL A 248 1.21 -19.67 11.85
CA VAL A 248 0.67 -20.92 11.31
C VAL A 248 1.30 -21.17 9.95
N PHE A 249 2.00 -22.29 9.79
CA PHE A 249 2.66 -22.69 8.55
C PHE A 249 1.94 -23.84 7.86
N ASN A 250 2.08 -23.94 6.55
CA ASN A 250 1.70 -25.13 5.78
C ASN A 250 2.86 -26.13 5.64
N ARG A 251 2.65 -27.23 4.90
CA ARG A 251 3.66 -28.29 4.71
C ARG A 251 4.89 -27.88 3.90
N ASN A 252 4.83 -26.74 3.24
CA ASN A 252 5.97 -26.16 2.51
C ASN A 252 6.69 -25.07 3.31
N GLY A 253 6.35 -24.87 4.60
CA GLY A 253 6.97 -23.86 5.45
C GLY A 253 6.58 -22.43 5.08
N ARG A 254 5.45 -22.23 4.37
CA ARG A 254 4.91 -20.89 4.07
C ARG A 254 4.02 -20.46 5.23
N LEU A 255 4.14 -19.20 5.65
CA LEU A 255 3.25 -18.60 6.64
C LEU A 255 1.87 -18.39 6.00
N VAL A 256 0.84 -19.05 6.54
CA VAL A 256 -0.52 -19.06 5.96
C VAL A 256 -1.58 -18.37 6.81
N ALA A 257 -1.36 -18.26 8.13
CA ALA A 257 -2.23 -17.48 9.01
C ALA A 257 -1.53 -16.96 10.28
N LEU A 258 -2.18 -15.98 10.89
CA LEU A 258 -1.92 -15.48 12.25
C LEU A 258 -2.97 -16.07 13.20
N HIS A 259 -2.57 -16.90 14.16
CA HIS A 259 -3.50 -17.52 15.11
C HIS A 259 -4.13 -16.50 16.05
N HIS A 260 -5.46 -16.48 16.20
CA HIS A 260 -6.12 -15.49 17.06
C HIS A 260 -7.25 -15.98 17.94
N ALA A 261 -7.99 -17.00 17.52
CA ALA A 261 -9.17 -17.41 18.26
C ALA A 261 -9.38 -18.91 18.20
N ARG A 262 -10.24 -19.38 19.10
CA ARG A 262 -10.90 -20.69 19.05
C ARG A 262 -12.35 -20.47 18.63
N ARG A 263 -12.88 -21.34 17.78
CA ARG A 263 -14.30 -21.34 17.36
C ARG A 263 -15.00 -22.61 17.78
N GLU A 264 -16.23 -22.44 18.25
CA GLU A 264 -17.12 -23.54 18.63
C GLU A 264 -18.60 -23.14 18.49
N GLY A 265 -19.49 -24.14 18.52
CA GLY A 265 -20.94 -23.91 18.59
C GLY A 265 -21.49 -23.03 17.46
N ARG A 266 -22.23 -21.98 17.84
CA ARG A 266 -22.92 -21.09 16.86
C ARG A 266 -21.97 -20.25 16.04
N GLU A 267 -20.82 -19.84 16.59
CA GLU A 267 -19.85 -19.03 15.83
C GLU A 267 -19.20 -19.87 14.73
N LEU A 268 -18.82 -21.10 15.07
CA LEU A 268 -18.28 -22.06 14.10
C LEU A 268 -19.28 -22.33 12.96
N ALA A 269 -20.55 -22.61 13.29
CA ALA A 269 -21.60 -22.81 12.30
C ALA A 269 -21.89 -21.59 11.41
N ARG A 270 -21.60 -20.38 11.90
CA ARG A 270 -21.79 -19.15 11.13
C ARG A 270 -20.61 -18.85 10.20
N LEU A 271 -19.38 -19.02 10.68
CA LEU A 271 -18.16 -18.61 9.97
C LEU A 271 -17.60 -19.71 9.07
N PHE A 272 -17.82 -20.97 9.43
CA PHE A 272 -17.41 -22.15 8.67
C PHE A 272 -18.56 -23.16 8.61
N PRO A 273 -19.66 -22.81 7.91
CA PRO A 273 -20.86 -23.65 7.86
C PRO A 273 -20.59 -25.05 7.31
N ASP A 274 -19.59 -25.20 6.44
CA ASP A 274 -19.20 -26.47 5.83
C ASP A 274 -18.37 -27.36 6.76
N ALA A 275 -17.59 -26.76 7.67
CA ALA A 275 -16.77 -27.49 8.64
C ALA A 275 -17.54 -27.81 9.94
N ALA A 276 -18.56 -27.01 10.28
CA ALA A 276 -19.30 -27.12 11.55
C ALA A 276 -20.08 -28.44 11.77
N PRO A 277 -20.61 -29.15 10.75
CA PRO A 277 -21.24 -30.46 10.94
C PRO A 277 -20.23 -31.52 11.42
N SER A 278 -18.97 -31.26 11.10
CA SER A 278 -17.85 -32.14 11.27
C SER A 278 -17.11 -31.80 12.56
N VAL A 279 -16.60 -30.60 12.68
CA VAL A 279 -15.74 -30.18 13.79
C VAL A 279 -16.56 -29.54 14.91
N LYS A 280 -16.32 -29.93 16.17
CA LYS A 280 -16.96 -29.29 17.33
C LYS A 280 -16.25 -28.01 17.78
N VAL A 281 -14.92 -28.02 17.66
CA VAL A 281 -14.00 -26.98 18.09
C VAL A 281 -12.85 -26.93 17.10
N GLY A 282 -12.48 -25.75 16.62
CA GLY A 282 -11.29 -25.54 15.81
C GLY A 282 -10.59 -24.24 16.16
N ASN A 283 -9.32 -24.13 15.79
CA ASN A 283 -8.56 -22.90 15.90
C ASN A 283 -8.77 -22.06 14.64
N GLU A 284 -8.95 -20.77 14.82
CA GLU A 284 -9.08 -19.80 13.75
C GLU A 284 -7.78 -18.99 13.62
N GLY A 285 -7.28 -18.89 12.40
CA GLY A 285 -6.16 -18.05 12.03
C GLY A 285 -6.54 -17.08 10.92
N ILE A 286 -6.15 -15.83 11.06
CA ILE A 286 -6.43 -14.76 10.08
C ILE A 286 -5.47 -14.91 8.91
N LYS A 287 -6.01 -14.93 7.69
CA LYS A 287 -5.19 -15.12 6.48
C LYS A 287 -4.31 -13.90 6.23
N LEU A 288 -3.10 -14.15 5.76
CA LEU A 288 -2.18 -13.08 5.37
C LEU A 288 -2.73 -12.29 4.17
N SER A 289 -3.53 -12.90 3.29
CA SER A 289 -4.22 -12.18 2.21
C SER A 289 -5.26 -11.17 2.73
N ALA A 290 -6.02 -11.53 3.77
CA ALA A 290 -6.96 -10.62 4.41
C ALA A 290 -6.27 -9.44 5.09
N ILE A 291 -5.17 -9.70 5.81
CA ILE A 291 -4.32 -8.66 6.41
C ILE A 291 -3.75 -7.75 5.31
N ALA A 292 -3.30 -8.31 4.19
CA ALA A 292 -2.78 -7.53 3.06
C ALA A 292 -3.84 -6.58 2.49
N ILE A 293 -5.07 -7.04 2.26
CA ILE A 293 -6.16 -6.20 1.74
C ILE A 293 -6.55 -5.09 2.73
N ASP A 294 -6.60 -5.38 4.04
CA ASP A 294 -6.86 -4.34 5.05
C ASP A 294 -5.76 -3.27 5.06
N LEU A 295 -4.49 -3.69 4.95
CA LEU A 295 -3.36 -2.77 4.83
C LEU A 295 -3.41 -1.97 3.52
N GLU A 296 -3.78 -2.58 2.39
CA GLU A 296 -3.97 -1.88 1.10
C GLU A 296 -5.01 -0.77 1.23
N LYS A 297 -6.15 -1.06 1.86
CA LYS A 297 -7.20 -0.07 2.13
C LYS A 297 -6.67 1.09 2.98
N ARG A 298 -5.86 0.81 4.00
CA ARG A 298 -5.24 1.85 4.85
C ARG A 298 -4.23 2.70 4.09
N VAL A 299 -3.44 2.09 3.20
CA VAL A 299 -2.47 2.80 2.34
C VAL A 299 -3.18 3.76 1.37
N MET A 300 -4.35 3.36 0.86
CA MET A 300 -5.19 4.20 -0.01
C MET A 300 -5.96 5.29 0.76
N GLY A 301 -6.20 5.08 2.05
CA GLY A 301 -6.83 6.08 2.93
C GLY A 301 -5.88 7.20 3.35
N ALA A 302 -6.44 8.27 3.92
CA ALA A 302 -5.69 9.39 4.51
C ALA A 302 -5.50 9.26 6.03
N GLY A 303 -5.53 8.03 6.57
CA GLY A 303 -5.41 7.76 8.00
C GLY A 303 -3.98 7.95 8.54
N ASP A 304 -3.86 8.21 9.85
CA ASP A 304 -2.58 8.44 10.53
C ASP A 304 -1.60 7.26 10.43
N ASP A 305 -2.08 6.05 10.14
CA ASP A 305 -1.30 4.82 10.02
C ASP A 305 -0.92 4.45 8.57
N ALA A 306 -1.31 5.24 7.56
CA ALA A 306 -1.12 4.90 6.15
C ALA A 306 0.35 4.67 5.75
N GLU A 307 1.29 5.47 6.29
CA GLU A 307 2.73 5.27 5.99
C GLU A 307 3.28 4.03 6.69
N SER A 308 2.89 3.78 7.93
CA SER A 308 3.25 2.57 8.65
C SER A 308 2.70 1.33 7.93
N ALA A 309 1.45 1.39 7.44
CA ALA A 309 0.85 0.34 6.61
C ALA A 309 1.64 0.15 5.30
N ARG A 310 2.04 1.24 4.62
CA ARG A 310 2.87 1.19 3.41
C ARG A 310 4.22 0.53 3.67
N GLN A 311 4.83 0.78 4.83
CA GLN A 311 6.08 0.15 5.22
C GLN A 311 5.91 -1.36 5.45
N VAL A 312 4.85 -1.79 6.13
CA VAL A 312 4.53 -3.22 6.31
C VAL A 312 4.24 -3.91 4.97
N MET A 313 3.51 -3.24 4.07
CA MET A 313 3.14 -3.78 2.76
C MET A 313 4.34 -4.14 1.88
N ARG A 314 5.47 -3.43 2.04
CA ARG A 314 6.74 -3.78 1.35
C ARG A 314 7.34 -5.11 1.82
N LEU A 315 6.96 -5.60 3.00
CA LEU A 315 7.37 -6.90 3.54
C LEU A 315 6.48 -8.05 3.04
N MET A 316 5.32 -7.74 2.44
CA MET A 316 4.39 -8.75 1.92
C MET A 316 4.63 -9.00 0.43
N HIS A 317 4.94 -10.23 0.08
CA HIS A 317 5.34 -10.61 -1.28
C HIS A 317 4.27 -11.40 -2.04
N GLY A 318 4.46 -11.49 -3.36
CA GLY A 318 3.58 -12.24 -4.26
C GLY A 318 2.28 -11.47 -4.56
N SER A 319 1.38 -12.14 -5.25
CA SER A 319 0.04 -11.64 -5.59
C SER A 319 -1.02 -12.41 -4.79
N ASP A 320 -2.25 -11.90 -4.87
CA ASP A 320 -3.43 -12.63 -4.45
C ASP A 320 -4.23 -13.04 -5.68
N THR A 321 -4.31 -14.33 -5.96
CA THR A 321 -5.10 -14.86 -7.10
C THR A 321 -6.58 -14.47 -7.03
N LEU A 322 -7.15 -14.25 -5.83
CA LEU A 322 -8.54 -13.80 -5.70
C LEU A 322 -8.73 -12.33 -6.08
N ALA A 323 -7.72 -11.47 -5.86
CA ALA A 323 -7.83 -10.03 -6.09
C ALA A 323 -7.04 -9.54 -7.32
N GLY A 324 -6.18 -10.39 -7.90
CA GLY A 324 -5.21 -10.04 -8.93
C GLY A 324 -3.90 -9.50 -8.36
N ILE A 325 -2.92 -9.27 -9.24
CA ILE A 325 -1.63 -8.68 -8.85
C ILE A 325 -1.78 -7.32 -8.17
N PHE A 326 -2.78 -6.53 -8.52
CA PHE A 326 -2.99 -5.21 -7.92
C PHE A 326 -3.81 -5.23 -6.62
N GLY A 327 -4.38 -6.37 -6.23
CA GLY A 327 -5.16 -6.46 -5.00
C GLY A 327 -6.40 -5.56 -5.03
N ALA A 328 -6.60 -4.79 -3.96
CA ALA A 328 -7.67 -3.80 -3.83
C ALA A 328 -7.36 -2.45 -4.50
N LEU A 329 -6.15 -2.25 -5.04
CA LEU A 329 -5.73 -0.97 -5.61
C LEU A 329 -6.63 -0.56 -6.78
N GLY A 330 -7.15 0.68 -6.73
CA GLY A 330 -8.07 1.19 -7.75
C GLY A 330 -9.52 0.73 -7.61
N ARG A 331 -9.88 -0.03 -6.55
CA ARG A 331 -11.26 -0.41 -6.23
C ARG A 331 -11.81 0.45 -5.11
N ASN A 332 -13.11 0.76 -5.17
CA ASN A 332 -13.83 1.28 -4.03
C ASN A 332 -14.22 0.13 -3.10
N VAL A 333 -13.48 -0.01 -1.99
CA VAL A 333 -13.69 -1.05 -0.98
C VAL A 333 -14.63 -0.53 0.10
N GLN A 334 -15.86 -1.04 0.13
CA GLN A 334 -16.88 -0.66 1.10
C GLN A 334 -16.88 -1.56 2.35
N GLY A 335 -17.39 -1.03 3.47
CA GLY A 335 -17.53 -1.75 4.73
C GLY A 335 -16.33 -1.62 5.68
N GLU A 336 -16.53 -2.02 6.93
CA GLU A 336 -15.49 -2.06 7.98
C GLU A 336 -15.16 -3.51 8.37
N GLY A 337 -13.91 -3.74 8.80
CA GLY A 337 -13.42 -5.07 9.17
C GLY A 337 -13.69 -6.11 8.10
N ALA A 338 -14.18 -7.26 8.53
CA ALA A 338 -14.59 -8.42 7.73
C ALA A 338 -15.35 -8.10 6.43
N GLY A 339 -16.20 -7.06 6.42
CA GLY A 339 -16.96 -6.65 5.23
C GLY A 339 -16.08 -6.10 4.09
N SER A 340 -14.94 -5.52 4.44
CA SER A 340 -14.05 -4.85 3.48
C SER A 340 -13.26 -5.80 2.61
N VAL A 341 -12.72 -6.90 3.16
CA VAL A 341 -12.00 -7.91 2.37
C VAL A 341 -12.93 -8.58 1.36
N ARG A 342 -14.15 -8.95 1.77
CA ARG A 342 -15.15 -9.46 0.82
C ARG A 342 -15.45 -8.45 -0.29
N SER A 343 -15.69 -7.18 0.07
CA SER A 343 -15.93 -6.12 -0.93
C SER A 343 -14.77 -5.95 -1.91
N ALA A 344 -13.53 -6.15 -1.48
CA ALA A 344 -12.35 -6.07 -2.35
C ALA A 344 -12.27 -7.23 -3.34
N TYR A 345 -12.66 -8.45 -2.92
CA TYR A 345 -12.72 -9.61 -3.82
C TYR A 345 -13.87 -9.53 -4.81
N THR A 346 -15.03 -9.04 -4.39
CA THR A 346 -16.23 -8.99 -5.23
C THR A 346 -16.34 -7.73 -6.10
N GLY A 347 -15.42 -6.78 -5.96
CA GLY A 347 -15.39 -5.50 -6.69
C GLY A 347 -14.73 -5.57 -8.07
N SER A 348 -14.68 -6.75 -8.69
CA SER A 348 -13.96 -6.99 -9.96
C SER A 348 -14.54 -6.28 -11.18
N ASP A 349 -15.74 -5.70 -11.06
CA ASP A 349 -16.40 -4.93 -12.11
C ASP A 349 -15.97 -3.45 -12.16
N GLN A 350 -15.09 -3.03 -11.24
CA GLN A 350 -14.56 -1.68 -11.12
C GLN A 350 -13.22 -1.49 -11.84
N ASP A 351 -12.61 -2.56 -12.35
CA ASP A 351 -11.32 -2.51 -13.02
C ASP A 351 -11.21 -3.51 -14.17
N ILE A 352 -10.21 -3.27 -15.03
CA ILE A 352 -9.73 -4.24 -16.02
C ILE A 352 -8.22 -4.34 -15.90
N ASP A 353 -7.73 -5.53 -15.57
CA ASP A 353 -6.31 -5.86 -15.57
C ASP A 353 -5.88 -6.36 -16.95
N ILE A 354 -4.86 -5.71 -17.54
CA ILE A 354 -4.35 -6.03 -18.87
C ILE A 354 -2.83 -6.21 -18.87
N GLY A 355 -2.38 -7.29 -19.52
CA GLY A 355 -0.97 -7.64 -19.67
C GLY A 355 -0.55 -7.81 -21.13
N PHE A 356 0.64 -7.32 -21.49
CA PHE A 356 1.24 -7.53 -22.81
C PHE A 356 2.47 -8.41 -22.68
N TRP A 357 2.42 -9.64 -23.19
CA TRP A 357 3.52 -10.60 -23.05
C TRP A 357 4.02 -11.13 -24.38
N ASN A 358 5.34 -11.18 -24.56
CA ASN A 358 5.96 -11.81 -25.71
C ASN A 358 6.36 -13.25 -25.36
N LEU A 359 5.83 -14.22 -26.12
CA LEU A 359 5.99 -15.65 -25.86
C LEU A 359 6.95 -16.34 -26.82
N SER A 360 7.84 -15.58 -27.46
CA SER A 360 8.80 -16.13 -28.42
C SER A 360 9.77 -17.18 -27.87
N TRP A 361 9.85 -17.33 -26.54
CA TRP A 361 10.61 -18.36 -25.83
C TRP A 361 9.89 -19.72 -25.76
N LEU A 362 8.59 -19.80 -26.06
CA LEU A 362 7.80 -21.03 -26.16
C LEU A 362 7.99 -21.79 -27.49
N ARG A 363 9.06 -21.48 -28.24
CA ARG A 363 9.33 -22.07 -29.58
C ARG A 363 10.27 -23.28 -29.55
N ASP A 364 10.92 -23.57 -28.42
CA ASP A 364 11.86 -24.69 -28.29
C ASP A 364 11.12 -26.00 -28.01
N LEU A 365 10.76 -26.71 -29.09
CA LEU A 365 9.92 -27.93 -29.13
C LEU A 365 10.31 -29.02 -28.11
N GLY A 366 11.56 -29.07 -27.65
CA GLY A 366 12.03 -30.07 -26.68
C GLY A 366 11.56 -29.84 -25.23
N LYS A 367 11.02 -28.67 -24.88
CA LYS A 367 10.65 -28.28 -23.51
C LYS A 367 9.28 -27.61 -23.38
N VAL A 368 8.53 -27.53 -24.48
CA VAL A 368 7.29 -26.73 -24.59
C VAL A 368 6.28 -27.08 -23.50
N GLU A 369 6.10 -28.35 -23.14
CA GLU A 369 5.07 -28.76 -22.19
C GLU A 369 5.34 -28.26 -20.75
N ALA A 370 6.57 -28.39 -20.26
CA ALA A 370 6.95 -27.89 -18.94
C ALA A 370 6.98 -26.35 -18.90
N GLN A 371 7.34 -25.72 -20.01
CA GLN A 371 7.31 -24.26 -20.16
C GLN A 371 5.89 -23.71 -20.23
N LEU A 372 4.98 -24.41 -20.92
CA LEU A 372 3.54 -24.11 -20.97
C LEU A 372 2.92 -24.18 -19.59
N ARG A 373 3.16 -25.26 -18.83
CA ARG A 373 2.67 -25.38 -17.45
C ARG A 373 3.13 -24.21 -16.57
N ARG A 374 4.41 -23.83 -16.66
CA ARG A 374 4.94 -22.68 -15.91
C ARG A 374 4.34 -21.35 -16.39
N ALA A 375 4.07 -21.21 -17.68
CA ALA A 375 3.35 -20.05 -18.21
C ALA A 375 1.93 -20.00 -17.65
N GLY A 376 1.22 -21.14 -17.62
CA GLY A 376 -0.11 -21.27 -17.05
C GLY A 376 -0.15 -20.86 -15.58
N VAL A 377 0.81 -21.33 -14.76
CA VAL A 377 0.97 -20.88 -13.36
C VAL A 377 1.13 -19.37 -13.28
N ALA A 378 2.00 -18.76 -14.11
CA ALA A 378 2.22 -17.32 -14.08
C ALA A 378 0.96 -16.52 -14.50
N LEU A 379 0.22 -16.99 -15.51
CA LEU A 379 -1.05 -16.40 -15.93
C LEU A 379 -2.10 -16.44 -14.81
N THR A 380 -2.27 -17.61 -14.20
CA THR A 380 -3.21 -17.82 -13.10
C THR A 380 -2.85 -16.98 -11.89
N ASP A 381 -1.58 -16.90 -11.53
CA ASP A 381 -1.12 -16.17 -10.35
C ASP A 381 -1.27 -14.65 -10.47
N LEU A 382 -1.03 -14.11 -11.67
CA LEU A 382 -1.23 -12.70 -11.96
C LEU A 382 -2.71 -12.36 -12.12
N ALA A 383 -3.52 -13.33 -12.54
CA ALA A 383 -4.99 -13.30 -12.61
C ALA A 383 -5.57 -12.10 -13.40
N LEU A 384 -4.87 -11.66 -14.45
CA LEU A 384 -5.29 -10.53 -15.31
C LEU A 384 -6.53 -10.88 -16.13
N ASP A 385 -7.36 -9.88 -16.43
CA ASP A 385 -8.58 -10.07 -17.23
C ASP A 385 -8.30 -10.18 -18.73
N VAL A 386 -7.26 -9.49 -19.21
CA VAL A 386 -6.86 -9.50 -20.63
C VAL A 386 -5.37 -9.74 -20.77
N TRP A 387 -5.01 -10.66 -21.66
CA TRP A 387 -3.64 -10.91 -22.07
C TRP A 387 -3.48 -10.72 -23.57
N CYS A 388 -2.61 -9.79 -23.93
CA CYS A 388 -2.16 -9.56 -25.29
C CYS A 388 -0.83 -10.29 -25.51
N LEU A 389 -0.90 -11.47 -26.11
CA LEU A 389 0.22 -12.37 -26.32
C LEU A 389 0.80 -12.19 -27.72
N THR A 390 2.09 -11.85 -27.82
CA THR A 390 2.80 -11.64 -29.08
C THR A 390 3.86 -12.72 -29.31
N GLU A 391 4.23 -12.94 -30.57
CA GLU A 391 5.18 -13.98 -31.01
C GLU A 391 4.74 -15.42 -30.67
N VAL A 392 3.43 -15.65 -30.61
CA VAL A 392 2.80 -16.94 -30.26
C VAL A 392 2.00 -17.48 -31.45
N GLU A 393 2.10 -18.79 -31.68
CA GLU A 393 1.24 -19.49 -32.65
C GLU A 393 -0.13 -19.77 -32.02
N PRO A 394 -1.24 -19.69 -32.78
CA PRO A 394 -2.59 -19.93 -32.25
C PRO A 394 -2.73 -21.24 -31.47
N GLN A 395 -2.13 -22.33 -31.95
CA GLN A 395 -2.21 -23.64 -31.29
C GLN A 395 -1.50 -23.66 -29.92
N ILE A 396 -0.43 -22.88 -29.75
CA ILE A 396 0.29 -22.75 -28.48
C ILE A 396 -0.56 -21.97 -27.48
N ALA A 397 -1.19 -20.88 -27.93
CA ALA A 397 -2.10 -20.10 -27.09
C ALA A 397 -3.33 -20.92 -26.66
N GLU A 398 -3.91 -21.71 -27.56
CA GLU A 398 -5.00 -22.65 -27.24
C GLU A 398 -4.58 -23.72 -26.24
N ALA A 399 -3.39 -24.31 -26.42
CA ALA A 399 -2.85 -25.29 -25.48
C ALA A 399 -2.62 -24.70 -24.09
N LEU A 400 -2.13 -23.46 -24.02
CA LEU A 400 -1.94 -22.72 -22.77
C LEU A 400 -3.26 -22.48 -22.03
N ILE A 401 -4.32 -22.04 -22.73
CA ILE A 401 -5.64 -21.83 -22.11
C ILE A 401 -6.24 -23.17 -21.66
N LYS A 402 -6.07 -24.23 -22.46
CA LYS A 402 -6.54 -25.56 -22.09
C LYS A 402 -5.86 -26.03 -20.81
N ASP A 403 -4.54 -25.88 -20.70
CA ASP A 403 -3.77 -26.23 -19.50
C ASP A 403 -4.25 -25.43 -18.27
N VAL A 404 -4.42 -24.10 -18.42
CA VAL A 404 -4.96 -23.23 -17.37
C VAL A 404 -6.37 -23.65 -16.93
N ARG A 405 -7.25 -24.01 -17.87
CA ARG A 405 -8.60 -24.50 -17.57
C ARG A 405 -8.57 -25.85 -16.84
N ASP A 406 -7.82 -26.81 -17.37
CA ASP A 406 -7.77 -28.16 -16.81
C ASP A 406 -7.13 -28.16 -15.41
N GLN A 407 -6.09 -27.35 -15.22
CA GLN A 407 -5.36 -27.28 -13.96
C GLN A 407 -6.06 -26.41 -12.91
N PHE A 408 -6.58 -25.24 -13.29
CA PHE A 408 -7.06 -24.21 -12.34
C PHE A 408 -8.55 -23.88 -12.46
N GLY A 409 -9.25 -24.43 -13.45
CA GLY A 409 -10.69 -24.16 -13.66
C GLY A 409 -11.00 -22.79 -14.26
N GLU A 410 -9.98 -22.04 -14.68
CA GLU A 410 -10.15 -20.71 -15.28
C GLU A 410 -10.52 -20.81 -16.76
N ASP A 411 -11.52 -20.01 -17.18
CA ASP A 411 -12.05 -20.07 -18.53
C ASP A 411 -11.79 -18.77 -19.30
N TYR A 412 -10.77 -18.82 -20.17
CA TYR A 412 -10.44 -17.74 -21.08
C TYR A 412 -11.06 -17.97 -22.46
N ALA A 413 -11.57 -16.89 -23.04
CA ALA A 413 -11.83 -16.80 -24.47
C ALA A 413 -10.53 -16.44 -25.22
N ILE A 414 -10.48 -16.71 -26.53
CA ILE A 414 -9.31 -16.45 -27.37
C ILE A 414 -9.73 -15.79 -28.69
N ILE A 415 -8.95 -14.80 -29.12
CA ILE A 415 -8.92 -14.20 -30.45
C ILE A 415 -7.52 -14.45 -31.01
N ALA A 416 -7.41 -15.26 -32.06
CA ALA A 416 -6.13 -15.65 -32.67
C ALA A 416 -6.22 -15.65 -34.21
N ASP A 417 -7.02 -14.74 -34.76
CA ASP A 417 -7.19 -14.47 -36.19
C ASP A 417 -6.03 -13.65 -36.80
N HIS A 418 -5.11 -13.17 -35.96
CA HIS A 418 -3.94 -12.39 -36.38
C HIS A 418 -2.65 -13.23 -36.31
N PRO A 419 -1.83 -13.26 -37.38
CA PRO A 419 -0.58 -14.01 -37.37
C PRO A 419 0.37 -13.58 -36.23
N GLY A 420 0.84 -14.56 -35.46
CA GLY A 420 1.81 -14.36 -34.39
C GLY A 420 1.30 -13.59 -33.16
N THR A 421 0.00 -13.30 -33.07
CA THR A 421 -0.61 -12.60 -31.94
C THR A 421 -1.89 -13.29 -31.51
N ALA A 422 -2.04 -13.52 -30.20
CA ALA A 422 -3.28 -14.03 -29.62
C ALA A 422 -3.71 -13.10 -28.47
N ILE A 423 -5.00 -12.86 -28.36
CA ILE A 423 -5.61 -12.14 -27.24
C ILE A 423 -6.47 -13.14 -26.49
N ILE A 424 -6.16 -13.33 -25.22
CA ILE A 424 -6.95 -14.19 -24.35
C ILE A 424 -7.53 -13.34 -23.24
N TYR A 425 -8.78 -13.59 -22.88
CA TYR A 425 -9.48 -12.76 -21.91
C TYR A 425 -10.48 -13.57 -21.09
N ARG A 426 -10.64 -13.21 -19.82
CA ARG A 426 -11.47 -13.94 -18.86
C ARG A 426 -12.95 -13.77 -19.22
N ARG A 427 -13.65 -14.89 -19.43
CA ARG A 427 -15.09 -14.87 -19.73
C ARG A 427 -15.87 -14.38 -18.51
N GLY A 428 -16.80 -13.45 -18.73
CA GLY A 428 -17.69 -12.93 -17.69
C GLY A 428 -17.19 -11.69 -16.96
N GLY A 429 -15.92 -11.30 -17.13
CA GLY A 429 -15.37 -10.04 -16.59
C GLY A 429 -15.29 -8.94 -17.65
N VAL A 430 -14.63 -9.25 -18.77
CA VAL A 430 -14.39 -8.34 -19.89
C VAL A 430 -14.77 -9.00 -21.20
N ASP A 431 -15.27 -8.22 -22.15
CA ASP A 431 -15.47 -8.65 -23.53
C ASP A 431 -14.43 -7.96 -24.44
N CYS A 432 -13.63 -8.77 -25.13
CA CYS A 432 -12.74 -8.30 -26.18
C CYS A 432 -13.38 -8.51 -27.56
N VAL A 433 -13.31 -7.51 -28.42
CA VAL A 433 -13.84 -7.56 -29.79
C VAL A 433 -12.75 -7.16 -30.78
N SER A 434 -12.52 -7.99 -31.79
CA SER A 434 -11.65 -7.63 -32.93
C SER A 434 -12.35 -6.56 -33.78
N LEU A 435 -11.69 -5.42 -33.97
CA LEU A 435 -12.16 -4.31 -34.78
C LEU A 435 -11.27 -4.17 -36.03
N SER A 436 -11.79 -3.52 -37.06
CA SER A 436 -11.04 -3.25 -38.29
C SER A 436 -10.42 -1.87 -38.25
N TRP A 437 -9.18 -1.75 -38.71
CA TRP A 437 -8.61 -0.45 -39.03
C TRP A 437 -9.38 0.21 -40.19
N PRO A 438 -9.47 1.55 -40.24
CA PRO A 438 -10.09 2.26 -41.35
C PRO A 438 -9.43 1.92 -42.70
N PRO A 439 -10.19 1.84 -43.81
CA PRO A 439 -9.63 1.50 -45.13
C PRO A 439 -8.52 2.45 -45.61
N GLU A 440 -8.55 3.71 -45.19
CA GLU A 440 -7.57 4.74 -45.55
C GLU A 440 -6.15 4.44 -45.07
N VAL A 441 -5.97 3.62 -44.03
CA VAL A 441 -4.65 3.22 -43.51
C VAL A 441 -4.18 1.85 -44.00
N GLU A 442 -4.98 1.14 -44.80
CA GLU A 442 -4.65 -0.21 -45.29
C GLU A 442 -3.36 -0.23 -46.13
N ALA A 443 -3.21 0.74 -47.04
CA ALA A 443 -2.02 0.87 -47.88
C ALA A 443 -0.76 1.17 -47.06
N MET A 444 -0.90 1.89 -45.94
CA MET A 444 0.20 2.26 -45.05
C MET A 444 0.79 1.03 -44.33
N TRP A 445 -0.04 0.06 -43.93
CA TRP A 445 0.44 -1.16 -43.28
C TRP A 445 1.33 -2.00 -44.19
N SER A 446 1.00 -2.05 -45.49
CA SER A 446 1.73 -2.82 -46.49
C SER A 446 2.94 -2.08 -47.08
N ALA A 447 3.06 -0.77 -46.85
CA ALA A 447 4.14 0.03 -47.39
C ALA A 447 5.51 -0.40 -46.82
N SER A 448 6.55 -0.40 -47.65
CA SER A 448 7.92 -0.57 -47.17
C SER A 448 8.36 0.63 -46.33
N GLY A 449 9.17 0.39 -45.31
CA GLY A 449 9.80 1.43 -44.50
C GLY A 449 11.19 1.81 -45.01
N PRO A 450 11.97 2.55 -44.20
CA PRO A 450 13.36 2.87 -44.48
C PRO A 450 14.16 1.63 -44.90
N GLY A 451 14.97 1.76 -45.95
CA GLY A 451 15.79 0.65 -46.48
C GLY A 451 15.01 -0.43 -47.23
N GLY A 452 13.73 -0.20 -47.58
CA GLY A 452 12.90 -1.17 -48.32
C GLY A 452 12.41 -2.35 -47.47
N ARG A 453 12.61 -2.28 -46.15
CA ARG A 453 12.20 -3.32 -45.22
C ARG A 453 10.73 -3.18 -44.84
N ARG A 454 10.01 -4.28 -44.76
CA ARG A 454 8.63 -4.28 -44.25
C ARG A 454 8.62 -4.00 -42.75
N ILE A 455 7.79 -3.05 -42.31
CA ILE A 455 7.68 -2.68 -40.88
C ILE A 455 6.76 -3.66 -40.13
N PHE A 456 5.61 -3.97 -40.71
CA PHE A 456 4.63 -4.91 -40.19
C PHE A 456 4.33 -5.98 -41.23
N GLU A 457 4.32 -7.25 -40.84
CA GLU A 457 3.92 -8.36 -41.74
C GLU A 457 2.41 -8.36 -42.01
N ALA A 458 1.63 -7.93 -41.01
CA ALA A 458 0.21 -7.68 -41.07
C ALA A 458 -0.12 -6.49 -40.15
N PRO A 459 -1.24 -5.78 -40.35
CA PRO A 459 -1.68 -4.75 -39.41
C PRO A 459 -1.73 -5.30 -37.98
N PRO A 460 -1.25 -4.55 -36.97
CA PRO A 460 -1.40 -4.98 -35.58
C PRO A 460 -2.89 -5.14 -35.24
N PRO A 461 -3.28 -6.08 -34.36
CA PRO A 461 -4.67 -6.23 -33.97
C PRO A 461 -5.21 -4.95 -33.32
N LEU A 462 -6.44 -4.58 -33.66
CA LEU A 462 -7.19 -3.53 -32.97
C LEU A 462 -8.28 -4.18 -32.14
N ILE A 463 -8.14 -4.14 -30.82
CA ILE A 463 -9.05 -4.83 -29.90
C ILE A 463 -9.83 -3.80 -29.10
N GLY A 464 -11.16 -3.82 -29.22
CA GLY A 464 -12.03 -3.06 -28.35
C GLY A 464 -12.27 -3.81 -27.04
N LEU A 465 -12.06 -3.15 -25.90
CA LEU A 465 -12.34 -3.66 -24.57
C LEU A 465 -13.70 -3.14 -24.10
N LYS A 466 -14.56 -4.04 -23.64
CA LYS A 466 -15.90 -3.72 -23.13
C LYS A 466 -16.10 -4.34 -21.75
N ARG A 467 -16.81 -3.63 -20.88
CA ARG A 467 -17.25 -4.21 -19.60
C ARG A 467 -18.31 -5.28 -19.88
N PHE A 468 -18.11 -6.50 -19.39
CA PHE A 468 -19.04 -7.60 -19.65
C PHE A 468 -20.45 -7.30 -19.12
N ALA A 469 -20.55 -6.77 -17.90
CA ALA A 469 -21.82 -6.52 -17.24
C ALA A 469 -22.71 -5.49 -17.96
N THR A 470 -22.12 -4.47 -18.61
CA THR A 470 -22.85 -3.36 -19.22
C THR A 470 -22.73 -3.28 -20.75
N GLY A 471 -21.76 -3.98 -21.33
CA GLY A 471 -21.39 -3.88 -22.75
C GLY A 471 -20.71 -2.55 -23.13
N THR A 472 -20.45 -1.66 -22.16
CA THR A 472 -19.87 -0.33 -22.38
C THR A 472 -18.43 -0.44 -22.86
N ALA A 473 -18.09 0.27 -23.95
CA ALA A 473 -16.71 0.37 -24.43
C ALA A 473 -15.85 1.13 -23.41
N VAL A 474 -14.70 0.56 -23.06
CA VAL A 474 -13.77 1.11 -22.06
C VAL A 474 -12.56 1.73 -22.73
N ALA A 475 -11.82 0.93 -23.50
CA ALA A 475 -10.57 1.33 -24.14
C ALA A 475 -10.28 0.44 -25.36
N HIS A 476 -9.23 0.80 -26.11
CA HIS A 476 -8.71 0.01 -27.21
C HIS A 476 -7.31 -0.51 -26.88
N ALA A 477 -7.04 -1.78 -27.15
CA ALA A 477 -5.73 -2.38 -27.02
C ALA A 477 -5.14 -2.67 -28.41
N VAL A 478 -3.86 -2.32 -28.59
CA VAL A 478 -3.08 -2.57 -29.80
C VAL A 478 -1.81 -3.32 -29.41
N PRO A 479 -1.81 -4.66 -29.49
CA PRO A 479 -0.63 -5.47 -29.22
C PRO A 479 0.41 -5.30 -30.33
N VAL A 480 1.66 -5.03 -29.96
CA VAL A 480 2.74 -4.79 -30.93
C VAL A 480 4.01 -5.58 -30.56
N SER A 481 4.57 -6.29 -31.55
CA SER A 481 5.92 -6.83 -31.49
C SER A 481 6.79 -6.17 -32.56
N LEU A 482 7.82 -5.43 -32.14
CA LEU A 482 8.86 -4.91 -33.04
C LEU A 482 10.19 -5.63 -32.82
N ARG A 483 10.15 -6.88 -32.33
CA ARG A 483 11.36 -7.65 -32.00
C ARG A 483 12.34 -7.72 -33.18
N ALA A 484 11.83 -7.96 -34.39
CA ALA A 484 12.63 -8.04 -35.62
C ALA A 484 13.33 -6.70 -35.96
N LEU A 485 12.85 -5.57 -35.44
CA LEU A 485 13.33 -4.22 -35.71
C LEU A 485 14.14 -3.62 -34.54
N ARG A 486 14.43 -4.38 -33.47
CA ARG A 486 15.16 -3.87 -32.27
C ARG A 486 16.51 -3.22 -32.58
N GLY A 487 17.18 -3.57 -33.69
CA GLY A 487 18.45 -2.96 -34.11
C GLY A 487 18.32 -1.73 -35.02
N ASP A 488 17.11 -1.41 -35.49
CA ASP A 488 16.87 -0.39 -36.52
C ASP A 488 15.96 0.73 -36.00
N GLU A 489 16.56 1.85 -35.58
CA GLU A 489 15.83 2.96 -34.97
C GLU A 489 14.90 3.66 -35.97
N ALA A 490 15.33 3.83 -37.22
CA ALA A 490 14.53 4.48 -38.25
C ALA A 490 13.26 3.68 -38.55
N ALA A 491 13.37 2.35 -38.66
CA ALA A 491 12.23 1.47 -38.84
C ALA A 491 11.27 1.49 -37.63
N ARG A 492 11.78 1.60 -36.40
CA ARG A 492 10.93 1.72 -35.20
C ARG A 492 10.22 3.06 -35.10
N ARG A 493 10.87 4.16 -35.47
CA ARG A 493 10.23 5.49 -35.53
C ARG A 493 9.14 5.52 -36.59
N GLU A 494 9.38 4.91 -37.74
CA GLU A 494 8.37 4.74 -38.78
C GLU A 494 7.20 3.88 -38.29
N ALA A 495 7.45 2.78 -37.57
CA ALA A 495 6.39 1.98 -36.95
C ALA A 495 5.54 2.81 -35.98
N SER A 496 6.18 3.63 -35.15
CA SER A 496 5.49 4.54 -34.24
C SER A 496 4.63 5.56 -34.98
N ARG A 497 5.14 6.18 -36.05
CA ARG A 497 4.39 7.13 -36.87
C ARG A 497 3.12 6.50 -37.43
N ARG A 498 3.25 5.31 -38.03
CA ARG A 498 2.14 4.56 -38.61
C ARG A 498 1.07 4.18 -37.59
N ILE A 499 1.46 3.75 -36.40
CA ILE A 499 0.50 3.44 -35.32
C ILE A 499 -0.27 4.69 -34.91
N VAL A 500 0.40 5.83 -34.73
CA VAL A 500 -0.26 7.09 -34.35
C VAL A 500 -1.21 7.57 -35.44
N GLU A 501 -0.80 7.53 -36.71
CA GLU A 501 -1.68 7.89 -37.84
C GLU A 501 -2.90 6.96 -37.94
N ALA A 502 -2.71 5.66 -37.69
CA ALA A 502 -3.82 4.72 -37.65
C ALA A 502 -4.80 5.00 -36.49
N ILE A 503 -4.29 5.42 -35.33
CA ILE A 503 -5.12 5.82 -34.19
C ILE A 503 -5.92 7.10 -34.51
N ASP A 504 -5.29 8.10 -35.14
CA ASP A 504 -5.98 9.34 -35.55
C ASP A 504 -7.11 9.05 -36.57
N ALA A 505 -6.81 8.23 -37.58
CA ALA A 505 -7.80 7.76 -38.56
C ALA A 505 -8.95 6.97 -37.88
N ALA A 506 -8.61 6.08 -36.93
CA ALA A 506 -9.61 5.29 -36.22
C ALA A 506 -10.51 6.17 -35.33
N HIS A 507 -9.97 7.23 -34.74
CA HIS A 507 -10.75 8.22 -34.00
C HIS A 507 -11.80 8.90 -34.90
N ASP A 508 -11.42 9.27 -36.12
CA ASP A 508 -12.34 9.85 -37.11
C ASP A 508 -13.39 8.85 -37.61
N ALA A 509 -13.02 7.57 -37.71
CA ALA A 509 -13.94 6.47 -38.01
C ALA A 509 -14.88 6.10 -36.83
N GLY A 510 -14.75 6.78 -35.68
CA GLY A 510 -15.65 6.63 -34.53
C GLY A 510 -15.14 5.73 -33.41
N HIS A 511 -13.92 5.19 -33.52
CA HIS A 511 -13.26 4.49 -32.41
C HIS A 511 -12.71 5.51 -31.41
N ARG A 512 -13.57 5.99 -30.51
CA ARG A 512 -13.25 7.01 -29.49
C ARG A 512 -13.04 6.37 -28.11
N GLY A 513 -12.25 7.03 -27.27
CA GLY A 513 -11.88 6.54 -25.94
C GLY A 513 -10.37 6.27 -25.85
N ASP A 514 -9.97 5.67 -24.74
CA ASP A 514 -8.57 5.45 -24.37
C ASP A 514 -7.89 4.39 -25.26
N TRP A 515 -6.56 4.50 -25.40
CA TRP A 515 -5.76 3.56 -26.20
C TRP A 515 -4.56 3.04 -25.43
N ILE A 516 -4.30 1.75 -25.58
CA ILE A 516 -3.19 1.03 -24.95
C ILE A 516 -2.39 0.33 -26.03
N VAL A 517 -1.24 0.89 -26.38
CA VAL A 517 -0.30 0.27 -27.32
C VAL A 517 0.77 -0.42 -26.51
N GLY A 518 0.80 -1.76 -26.51
CA GLY A 518 1.61 -2.54 -25.58
C GLY A 518 2.31 -3.75 -26.21
N GLY A 519 3.46 -4.14 -25.67
CA GLY A 519 4.22 -5.33 -26.12
C GLY A 519 5.73 -5.16 -26.10
N ASP A 520 6.42 -5.86 -27.00
CA ASP A 520 7.88 -5.87 -27.12
C ASP A 520 8.33 -4.92 -28.23
N PHE A 521 8.21 -3.62 -27.97
CA PHE A 521 8.64 -2.57 -28.87
C PHE A 521 9.35 -1.46 -28.10
N ARG A 522 10.68 -1.45 -28.16
CA ARG A 522 11.51 -0.41 -27.52
C ARG A 522 12.07 0.54 -28.56
N PRO A 523 11.87 1.87 -28.45
CA PRO A 523 11.11 2.56 -27.40
C PRO A 523 9.58 2.41 -27.58
N PRO A 524 8.78 2.78 -26.56
CA PRO A 524 7.35 3.09 -26.70
C PRO A 524 7.10 4.11 -27.83
N LEU A 525 5.84 4.44 -28.12
CA LEU A 525 5.51 5.41 -29.17
C LEU A 525 6.33 6.69 -29.01
N ALA A 526 6.96 7.12 -30.09
CA ALA A 526 7.83 8.28 -30.10
C ALA A 526 7.00 9.54 -29.80
N ARG A 527 7.48 10.34 -28.85
CA ARG A 527 6.79 11.53 -28.34
C ARG A 527 6.42 12.54 -29.43
N GLU A 528 7.29 12.68 -30.43
CA GLU A 528 7.09 13.57 -31.58
C GLU A 528 5.86 13.19 -32.42
N HIS A 529 5.48 11.91 -32.44
CA HIS A 529 4.28 11.44 -33.13
C HIS A 529 3.10 11.44 -32.18
N SER A 530 3.23 10.80 -31.01
CA SER A 530 2.09 10.66 -30.08
C SER A 530 1.59 11.99 -29.53
N GLY A 531 2.48 12.98 -29.36
CA GLY A 531 2.12 14.34 -28.96
C GLY A 531 1.23 15.06 -29.97
N LEU A 532 1.18 14.60 -31.23
CA LEU A 532 0.25 15.15 -32.22
C LEU A 532 -1.19 14.91 -31.79
N LEU A 533 -1.52 13.82 -31.12
CA LEU A 533 -2.89 13.48 -30.71
C LEU A 533 -3.43 14.37 -29.58
N ALA A 534 -2.63 15.26 -29.00
CA ALA A 534 -3.09 16.23 -28.00
C ALA A 534 -4.21 17.14 -28.54
N HIS A 535 -4.21 17.47 -29.84
CA HIS A 535 -5.29 18.27 -30.45
C HIS A 535 -6.65 17.55 -30.46
N ARG A 536 -6.67 16.23 -30.24
CA ARG A 536 -7.88 15.41 -30.12
C ARG A 536 -8.30 15.17 -28.65
N GLY A 537 -7.66 15.83 -27.69
CA GLY A 537 -7.94 15.64 -26.25
C GLY A 537 -7.34 14.34 -25.70
N TYR A 538 -6.17 13.93 -26.21
CA TYR A 538 -5.42 12.79 -25.68
C TYR A 538 -4.20 13.24 -24.86
N THR A 539 -4.10 12.75 -23.63
CA THR A 539 -2.88 12.88 -22.82
C THR A 539 -2.10 11.57 -22.84
N VAL A 540 -0.83 11.64 -23.23
CA VAL A 540 0.00 10.43 -23.43
C VAL A 540 0.91 10.17 -22.22
N ALA A 541 0.98 8.89 -21.84
CA ALA A 541 1.97 8.34 -20.93
C ALA A 541 2.73 7.18 -21.58
N ALA A 542 4.04 7.10 -21.36
CA ALA A 542 4.89 6.02 -21.87
C ALA A 542 5.62 5.33 -20.73
N LEU A 543 5.53 4.00 -20.71
CA LEU A 543 6.08 3.12 -19.68
C LEU A 543 7.01 2.09 -20.34
N VAL A 544 8.14 1.81 -19.70
CA VAL A 544 9.08 0.78 -20.17
C VAL A 544 9.64 -0.02 -19.00
N ASP A 545 9.77 -1.32 -19.19
CA ASP A 545 10.64 -2.18 -18.40
C ASP A 545 12.08 -2.01 -18.90
N ARG A 546 12.88 -1.27 -18.14
CA ARG A 546 14.29 -0.99 -18.47
C ARG A 546 15.18 -2.24 -18.43
N GLN A 547 14.78 -3.27 -17.69
CA GLN A 547 15.59 -4.48 -17.49
C GLN A 547 15.28 -5.56 -18.52
N ARG A 548 14.00 -5.93 -18.69
CA ARG A 548 13.57 -7.11 -19.46
C ARG A 548 12.66 -6.80 -20.66
N GLY A 549 12.37 -5.53 -20.91
CA GLY A 549 12.10 -5.02 -22.26
C GLY A 549 10.65 -4.85 -22.71
N GLY A 550 9.64 -5.09 -21.86
CA GLY A 550 8.25 -4.73 -22.15
C GLY A 550 8.03 -3.21 -22.20
N ALA A 551 7.06 -2.75 -22.99
CA ALA A 551 6.74 -1.33 -23.17
C ALA A 551 5.23 -1.12 -23.35
N VAL A 552 4.73 0.01 -22.86
CA VAL A 552 3.35 0.47 -23.09
C VAL A 552 3.33 1.97 -23.38
N SER A 553 2.50 2.39 -24.33
CA SER A 553 2.06 3.77 -24.50
C SER A 553 0.56 3.82 -24.25
N TYR A 554 0.16 4.64 -23.28
CA TYR A 554 -1.23 4.87 -22.94
C TYR A 554 -1.64 6.26 -23.44
N LEU A 555 -2.74 6.35 -24.17
CA LEU A 555 -3.33 7.59 -24.63
C LEU A 555 -4.67 7.75 -23.90
N HIS A 556 -4.66 8.58 -22.87
CA HIS A 556 -5.81 8.84 -22.03
C HIS A 556 -6.72 9.89 -22.68
N ALA A 557 -8.00 9.58 -22.83
CA ALA A 557 -8.98 10.49 -23.40
C ALA A 557 -9.59 11.38 -22.31
N ASP A 558 -9.73 12.68 -22.55
CA ASP A 558 -10.36 13.61 -21.59
C ASP A 558 -11.82 13.22 -21.22
N ALA A 559 -12.50 12.48 -22.10
CA ALA A 559 -13.86 11.95 -21.90
C ALA A 559 -13.88 10.41 -21.82
N GLY A 560 -12.80 9.82 -21.32
CA GLY A 560 -12.62 8.37 -21.16
C GLY A 560 -13.44 7.76 -20.03
N ASN A 561 -13.57 6.43 -20.04
CA ASN A 561 -14.22 5.67 -18.96
C ASN A 561 -13.23 5.15 -17.91
N VAL A 562 -11.94 5.46 -18.07
CA VAL A 562 -10.87 5.07 -17.15
C VAL A 562 -10.51 6.29 -16.30
N GLU A 563 -10.59 6.18 -14.98
CA GLU A 563 -10.27 7.28 -14.06
C GLU A 563 -8.80 7.28 -13.66
N GLN A 564 -8.25 6.09 -13.41
CA GLN A 564 -6.88 5.90 -12.93
C GLN A 564 -6.26 4.64 -13.55
N ILE A 565 -4.95 4.69 -13.71
CA ILE A 565 -4.13 3.60 -14.24
C ILE A 565 -3.06 3.27 -13.24
N TYR A 566 -2.95 1.99 -12.92
CA TYR A 566 -1.86 1.49 -12.09
C TYR A 566 -0.95 0.62 -12.95
N ALA A 567 0.35 0.91 -12.95
CA ALA A 567 1.35 0.03 -13.55
C ALA A 567 2.15 -0.69 -12.47
N THR A 568 2.57 -1.91 -12.76
CA THR A 568 3.48 -2.66 -11.87
C THR A 568 4.81 -1.92 -11.68
N GLY A 569 5.44 -2.08 -10.51
CA GLY A 569 6.71 -1.45 -10.12
C GLY A 569 7.92 -1.83 -10.98
N ASP A 570 7.79 -2.84 -11.85
CA ASP A 570 8.78 -3.18 -12.87
C ASP A 570 8.81 -2.20 -14.05
N MET A 571 7.76 -1.39 -14.21
CA MET A 571 7.62 -0.40 -15.27
C MET A 571 8.13 0.96 -14.80
N THR A 572 8.85 1.66 -15.69
CA THR A 572 9.35 3.02 -15.43
C THR A 572 8.72 3.99 -16.41
N PRO A 573 8.10 5.09 -15.94
CA PRO A 573 7.70 6.20 -16.80
C PRO A 573 8.91 6.79 -17.55
N LEU A 574 8.72 7.08 -18.83
CA LEU A 574 9.71 7.81 -19.64
C LEU A 574 9.55 9.32 -19.53
N ASP A 575 8.36 9.77 -19.16
CA ASP A 575 7.94 11.15 -19.14
C ASP A 575 7.64 11.63 -17.71
N GLU A 576 7.41 12.94 -17.57
CA GLU A 576 6.90 13.49 -16.31
C GLU A 576 5.62 12.77 -15.85
N PRO A 577 5.39 12.68 -14.53
CA PRO A 577 4.21 12.05 -13.96
C PRO A 577 2.91 12.58 -14.61
N ARG A 578 1.92 11.70 -14.72
CA ARG A 578 0.56 12.04 -15.16
C ARG A 578 -0.38 11.76 -14.00
N ASP A 579 -1.36 12.63 -13.80
CA ASP A 579 -2.29 12.54 -12.67
C ASP A 579 -3.17 11.28 -12.73
N PHE A 580 -3.36 10.71 -13.91
CA PHE A 580 -4.10 9.47 -14.14
C PHE A 580 -3.23 8.19 -14.04
N LEU A 581 -1.93 8.30 -13.76
CA LEU A 581 -0.99 7.16 -13.79
C LEU A 581 -0.18 7.05 -12.50
N GLU A 582 -0.32 5.91 -11.82
CA GLU A 582 0.43 5.55 -10.63
C GLU A 582 1.31 4.31 -10.87
N ILE A 583 2.52 4.31 -10.31
CA ILE A 583 3.39 3.13 -10.27
C ILE A 583 3.23 2.43 -8.92
N ALA A 584 2.66 1.23 -8.95
CA ALA A 584 2.54 0.36 -7.78
C ALA A 584 3.89 -0.30 -7.48
N ALA A 585 4.79 0.45 -6.83
CA ALA A 585 6.19 0.07 -6.60
C ALA A 585 6.38 -1.25 -5.84
N ASP A 586 5.40 -1.64 -5.02
CA ASP A 586 5.38 -2.89 -4.25
C ASP A 586 4.70 -4.06 -4.99
N ARG A 587 4.27 -3.86 -6.25
CA ARG A 587 3.73 -4.91 -7.13
C ARG A 587 4.71 -5.22 -8.25
N THR A 588 5.29 -6.41 -8.25
CA THR A 588 6.26 -6.82 -9.27
C THR A 588 5.93 -8.19 -9.84
N VAL A 589 6.16 -8.38 -11.13
CA VAL A 589 5.99 -9.63 -11.88
C VAL A 589 7.27 -10.50 -11.81
N ASP A 590 8.43 -9.93 -11.43
CA ASP A 590 9.74 -10.61 -11.49
C ASP A 590 9.81 -11.93 -10.73
N LYS A 591 9.11 -12.03 -9.59
CA LYS A 591 9.10 -13.22 -8.71
C LYS A 591 8.85 -14.52 -9.48
N TYR A 592 7.99 -14.47 -10.50
CA TYR A 592 7.53 -15.65 -11.26
C TYR A 592 8.32 -15.87 -12.54
N LEU A 593 8.77 -14.78 -13.15
CA LEU A 593 9.32 -14.82 -14.50
C LEU A 593 10.83 -14.88 -14.55
N LYS A 594 11.51 -14.62 -13.41
CA LYS A 594 12.99 -14.58 -13.34
C LYS A 594 13.65 -15.81 -13.96
N TRP A 595 13.06 -16.99 -13.75
CA TRP A 595 13.57 -18.29 -14.20
C TRP A 595 12.81 -18.89 -15.38
N LEU A 596 11.68 -18.27 -15.77
CA LEU A 596 10.80 -18.77 -16.82
C LEU A 596 11.13 -18.15 -18.17
N ALA A 597 11.25 -16.83 -18.21
CA ALA A 597 11.39 -16.06 -19.44
C ALA A 597 12.50 -15.00 -19.32
N ASN A 598 13.11 -14.67 -20.45
CA ASN A 598 14.08 -13.59 -20.56
C ASN A 598 13.43 -12.20 -20.74
N ASN A 599 12.10 -12.16 -20.82
CA ASN A 599 11.28 -10.96 -20.86
C ASN A 599 10.23 -11.00 -19.74
N ARG A 600 9.54 -9.87 -19.54
CA ARG A 600 8.40 -9.74 -18.62
C ARG A 600 7.24 -9.09 -19.35
N PRO A 601 5.99 -9.41 -18.98
CA PRO A 601 4.85 -8.69 -19.48
C PRO A 601 4.83 -7.28 -18.90
N ALA A 602 4.37 -6.33 -19.71
CA ALA A 602 3.95 -5.03 -19.18
C ALA A 602 2.51 -5.16 -18.69
N VAL A 603 2.28 -4.85 -17.41
CA VAL A 603 0.99 -5.12 -16.73
C VAL A 603 0.44 -3.83 -16.16
N LEU A 604 -0.83 -3.55 -16.49
CA LEU A 604 -1.60 -2.38 -16.08
C LEU A 604 -2.95 -2.79 -15.48
N ARG A 605 -3.45 -1.99 -14.54
CA ARG A 605 -4.85 -1.95 -14.13
C ARG A 605 -5.49 -0.67 -14.64
N LEU A 606 -6.68 -0.79 -15.22
CA LEU A 606 -7.54 0.33 -15.60
C LEU A 606 -8.67 0.42 -14.57
N SER A 607 -8.65 1.41 -13.69
CA SER A 607 -9.76 1.69 -12.78
C SER A 607 -10.87 2.43 -13.54
N LEU A 608 -12.09 1.93 -13.44
CA LEU A 608 -13.23 2.38 -14.26
C LEU A 608 -14.14 3.32 -13.50
N ALA A 609 -14.67 4.31 -14.22
CA ALA A 609 -15.71 5.20 -13.70
C ALA A 609 -17.01 4.45 -13.37
N GLN A 610 -17.68 4.83 -12.28
CA GLN A 610 -18.93 4.17 -11.88
C GLN A 610 -20.12 4.54 -12.80
N PRO A 611 -20.91 3.56 -13.27
CA PRO A 611 -22.04 3.83 -14.17
C PRO A 611 -23.19 4.53 -13.43
N GLY A 612 -23.64 5.67 -13.95
CA GLY A 612 -24.85 6.36 -13.47
C GLY A 612 -24.63 7.46 -12.43
N ALA A 613 -23.39 7.81 -12.11
CA ALA A 613 -23.13 9.10 -11.48
C ALA A 613 -23.46 10.21 -12.49
N ALA A 614 -24.56 10.94 -12.27
CA ALA A 614 -24.64 12.31 -12.76
C ALA A 614 -23.37 13.04 -12.30
N PRO A 615 -22.81 14.02 -13.05
CA PRO A 615 -21.75 14.84 -12.51
C PRO A 615 -22.27 15.40 -11.18
N ASP A 616 -21.72 14.93 -10.08
CA ASP A 616 -22.21 15.27 -8.76
C ASP A 616 -22.10 16.79 -8.65
N THR A 617 -23.24 17.42 -8.37
CA THR A 617 -23.31 18.84 -8.02
C THR A 617 -23.27 19.02 -6.49
N GLY A 618 -23.05 17.94 -5.72
CA GLY A 618 -22.23 18.01 -4.51
C GLY A 618 -20.81 18.46 -4.85
N PRO A 619 -20.00 18.91 -3.87
CA PRO A 619 -18.67 19.40 -4.17
C PRO A 619 -17.95 18.31 -4.95
N GLN A 620 -17.58 18.62 -6.20
CA GLN A 620 -16.77 17.74 -7.03
C GLN A 620 -15.66 17.15 -6.15
N PRO A 621 -15.25 15.88 -6.33
CA PRO A 621 -13.91 15.51 -5.89
C PRO A 621 -13.01 16.54 -6.55
N SER A 622 -12.49 17.46 -5.73
CA SER A 622 -11.68 18.55 -6.22
C SER A 622 -10.65 17.91 -7.13
N ALA A 623 -10.53 18.41 -8.36
CA ALA A 623 -9.40 18.13 -9.24
C ALA A 623 -8.19 17.81 -8.35
N GLY A 624 -7.66 16.59 -8.47
CA GLY A 624 -6.59 16.10 -7.57
C GLY A 624 -5.61 17.23 -7.31
N PRO A 625 -5.29 17.48 -6.03
CA PRO A 625 -5.17 18.82 -5.46
C PRO A 625 -4.70 19.80 -6.52
N ALA A 626 -5.62 20.65 -7.01
CA ALA A 626 -5.24 21.81 -7.80
C ALA A 626 -4.05 22.40 -7.06
N ARG A 627 -2.83 22.26 -7.63
CA ARG A 627 -1.62 22.68 -6.93
C ARG A 627 -1.91 24.13 -6.57
N TRP A 628 -2.03 24.42 -5.29
CA TRP A 628 -2.35 25.77 -4.78
C TRP A 628 -1.41 26.81 -5.38
N SER A 629 -0.25 26.38 -5.89
CA SER A 629 0.76 27.15 -6.61
C SER A 629 0.46 27.45 -8.08
N ALA A 630 -0.67 27.03 -8.66
CA ALA A 630 -1.03 27.36 -10.03
C ALA A 630 -1.14 28.88 -10.22
N GLY A 631 -0.26 29.46 -11.05
CA GLY A 631 -0.17 30.90 -11.26
C GLY A 631 0.55 31.67 -10.15
N LEU A 632 1.31 31.00 -9.28
CA LEU A 632 2.14 31.65 -8.27
C LEU A 632 3.16 32.61 -8.92
N SER A 633 3.14 33.87 -8.52
CA SER A 633 4.00 34.94 -9.04
C SER A 633 4.90 35.50 -7.95
N TRP A 634 6.20 35.59 -8.22
CA TRP A 634 7.16 36.07 -7.21
C TRP A 634 8.27 36.96 -7.77
N HIS A 635 8.56 36.84 -9.07
CA HIS A 635 9.59 37.61 -9.74
C HIS A 635 9.37 39.13 -9.59
N GLY A 636 10.34 39.82 -8.97
CA GLY A 636 10.33 41.27 -8.84
C GLY A 636 9.29 41.83 -7.87
N LEU A 637 8.63 41.00 -7.08
CA LEU A 637 7.66 41.43 -6.06
C LEU A 637 8.36 41.70 -4.73
N ASP A 638 7.88 42.71 -4.00
CA ASP A 638 8.17 42.86 -2.56
C ASP A 638 7.19 42.01 -1.73
N ARG A 639 7.34 41.95 -0.40
CA ARG A 639 6.46 41.15 0.48
C ARG A 639 4.97 41.46 0.29
N ALA A 640 4.64 42.73 0.18
CA ALA A 640 3.25 43.18 0.02
C ALA A 640 2.69 42.86 -1.37
N GLY A 641 3.50 43.02 -2.42
CA GLY A 641 3.17 42.64 -3.79
C GLY A 641 2.99 41.13 -3.94
N PHE A 642 3.86 40.33 -3.31
CA PHE A 642 3.74 38.87 -3.30
C PHE A 642 2.46 38.42 -2.60
N LEU A 643 2.15 38.97 -1.41
CA LEU A 643 0.92 38.63 -0.71
C LEU A 643 -0.34 38.99 -1.52
N ARG A 644 -0.37 40.17 -2.16
CA ARG A 644 -1.50 40.59 -3.00
C ARG A 644 -1.64 39.75 -4.28
N ALA A 645 -0.54 39.51 -4.98
CA ALA A 645 -0.55 38.76 -6.24
C ALA A 645 -0.94 37.29 -6.05
N ASN A 646 -0.68 36.72 -4.87
CA ASN A 646 -0.89 35.31 -4.58
C ASN A 646 -1.92 35.05 -3.47
N ARG A 647 -2.81 36.03 -3.18
CA ARG A 647 -3.77 35.92 -2.07
C ARG A 647 -4.56 34.61 -2.12
N ARG A 648 -5.14 34.29 -3.28
CA ARG A 648 -5.93 33.06 -3.48
C ARG A 648 -5.09 31.81 -3.29
N GLN A 649 -3.89 31.77 -3.86
CA GLN A 649 -2.96 30.65 -3.74
C GLN A 649 -2.57 30.40 -2.28
N LEU A 650 -2.34 31.47 -1.49
CA LEU A 650 -2.02 31.38 -0.07
C LEU A 650 -3.24 30.97 0.78
N GLU A 651 -4.45 31.40 0.42
CA GLU A 651 -5.69 30.92 1.04
C GLU A 651 -5.90 29.42 0.78
N ASP A 652 -5.71 28.98 -0.47
CA ASP A 652 -5.79 27.58 -0.87
C ASP A 652 -4.72 26.74 -0.17
N LEU A 653 -3.49 27.26 -0.03
CA LEU A 653 -2.42 26.62 0.72
C LEU A 653 -2.73 26.50 2.22
N ALA A 654 -3.28 27.57 2.83
CA ALA A 654 -3.69 27.53 4.23
C ALA A 654 -4.81 26.52 4.48
N ALA A 655 -5.76 26.41 3.54
CA ALA A 655 -6.80 25.39 3.57
C ALA A 655 -6.23 23.97 3.42
N LEU A 656 -5.29 23.77 2.48
CA LEU A 656 -4.61 22.50 2.27
C LEU A 656 -3.85 22.05 3.53
N ALA A 657 -3.05 22.93 4.13
CA ALA A 657 -2.32 22.63 5.36
C ALA A 657 -3.27 22.37 6.55
N SER A 658 -4.38 23.09 6.62
CA SER A 658 -5.43 22.86 7.63
C SER A 658 -6.12 21.50 7.46
N ALA A 659 -6.39 21.10 6.22
CA ALA A 659 -6.96 19.79 5.90
C ALA A 659 -5.99 18.66 6.26
N GLY A 660 -4.70 18.81 5.94
CA GLY A 660 -3.65 17.89 6.36
C GLY A 660 -3.47 17.78 7.88
N ALA A 661 -3.89 18.80 8.64
CA ALA A 661 -3.91 18.77 10.11
C ALA A 661 -5.24 18.24 10.70
N GLY A 662 -6.25 17.93 9.87
CA GLY A 662 -7.55 17.38 10.30
C GLY A 662 -8.61 18.42 10.70
N ALA A 663 -8.52 19.68 10.22
CA ALA A 663 -9.37 20.79 10.67
C ALA A 663 -10.79 20.85 10.03
N ALA A 664 -11.57 19.77 10.16
CA ALA A 664 -12.97 19.70 9.74
C ALA A 664 -13.91 20.42 10.75
N PRO A 665 -15.11 20.90 10.33
CA PRO A 665 -16.07 21.51 11.24
C PRO A 665 -16.42 20.58 12.42
N GLY A 666 -16.27 21.05 13.66
CA GLY A 666 -16.56 20.26 14.87
C GLY A 666 -15.37 19.50 15.48
N THR A 667 -14.17 19.60 14.90
CA THR A 667 -12.92 19.06 15.46
C THR A 667 -12.22 20.08 16.38
N ASP A 668 -11.46 19.63 17.39
CA ASP A 668 -10.61 20.48 18.26
C ASP A 668 -9.31 20.94 17.55
N VAL A 669 -9.30 20.97 16.22
CA VAL A 669 -8.12 21.33 15.40
C VAL A 669 -8.26 22.78 14.94
N LEU A 670 -7.24 23.59 15.22
CA LEU A 670 -7.18 24.98 14.78
C LEU A 670 -6.73 25.06 13.31
N ARG A 671 -7.48 25.80 12.50
CA ARG A 671 -7.12 26.06 11.10
C ARG A 671 -5.92 27.00 11.01
N LEU A 672 -5.08 26.78 10.00
CA LEU A 672 -4.12 27.77 9.52
C LEU A 672 -4.88 28.78 8.64
N THR A 673 -4.62 30.08 8.83
CA THR A 673 -5.31 31.14 8.09
C THR A 673 -4.35 31.89 7.17
N LEU A 674 -4.90 32.69 6.24
CA LEU A 674 -4.09 33.62 5.45
C LEU A 674 -3.30 34.59 6.35
N LEU A 675 -3.85 34.95 7.51
CA LEU A 675 -3.19 35.85 8.45
C LEU A 675 -1.94 35.22 9.06
N ASP A 676 -1.98 33.92 9.38
CA ASP A 676 -0.83 33.16 9.84
C ASP A 676 0.29 33.19 8.78
N LEU A 677 -0.05 32.88 7.52
CA LEU A 677 0.93 32.90 6.42
C LEU A 677 1.47 34.30 6.12
N ALA A 678 0.61 35.33 6.13
CA ALA A 678 1.00 36.71 5.85
C ALA A 678 2.00 37.23 6.89
N VAL A 679 1.72 37.01 8.18
CA VAL A 679 2.62 37.43 9.26
C VAL A 679 3.99 36.76 9.11
N LEU A 680 4.01 35.44 8.86
CA LEU A 680 5.27 34.71 8.74
C LEU A 680 6.03 35.05 7.45
N LEU A 681 5.34 35.35 6.35
CA LEU A 681 5.98 35.86 5.14
C LEU A 681 6.68 37.19 5.41
N PHE A 682 6.05 38.11 6.13
CA PHE A 682 6.67 39.40 6.42
C PHE A 682 7.84 39.27 7.40
N CYS A 683 7.74 38.38 8.38
CA CYS A 683 8.79 38.20 9.37
C CYS A 683 10.00 37.45 8.79
N GLU A 684 9.76 36.37 8.03
CA GLU A 684 10.78 35.36 7.77
C GLU A 684 11.14 35.21 6.29
N ALA A 685 10.43 35.85 5.35
CA ALA A 685 10.76 35.71 3.93
C ALA A 685 12.15 36.30 3.61
N GLY A 686 12.95 35.50 2.92
CA GLY A 686 14.22 35.88 2.33
C GLY A 686 14.04 36.95 1.26
N LEU A 687 14.87 37.98 1.32
CA LEU A 687 14.85 39.10 0.38
C LEU A 687 16.23 39.34 -0.22
N SER A 688 16.24 39.71 -1.50
CA SER A 688 17.40 40.24 -2.20
C SER A 688 17.00 41.60 -2.81
N ASP A 689 17.73 42.66 -2.48
CA ASP A 689 17.42 44.06 -2.86
C ASP A 689 15.95 44.47 -2.58
N GLY A 690 15.41 44.00 -1.45
CA GLY A 690 14.02 44.30 -1.02
C GLY A 690 12.94 43.51 -1.79
N ARG A 691 13.32 42.54 -2.62
CA ARG A 691 12.41 41.68 -3.40
C ARG A 691 12.47 40.23 -2.91
N ILE A 692 11.38 39.50 -3.12
CA ILE A 692 11.27 38.07 -2.78
C ILE A 692 12.41 37.29 -3.43
N ASP A 693 13.19 36.61 -2.60
CA ASP A 693 14.28 35.73 -3.03
C ASP A 693 13.98 34.30 -2.58
N PRO A 694 13.54 33.41 -3.48
CA PRO A 694 13.24 32.02 -3.12
C PRO A 694 14.49 31.17 -2.87
N ASP A 695 15.69 31.65 -3.20
CA ASP A 695 16.95 30.94 -3.00
C ASP A 695 17.76 31.45 -1.80
N ALA A 696 17.13 32.32 -0.99
CA ALA A 696 17.74 33.00 0.15
C ALA A 696 18.41 32.04 1.13
N SER A 697 19.50 32.54 1.74
CA SER A 697 20.22 31.85 2.82
C SER A 697 19.88 32.50 4.15
N HIS A 698 19.37 31.71 5.09
CA HIS A 698 18.95 32.17 6.40
C HIS A 698 20.06 31.96 7.46
N PRO A 699 20.07 32.72 8.57
CA PRO A 699 21.14 32.65 9.59
C PRO A 699 21.32 31.27 10.25
N ASN A 700 20.30 30.44 10.28
CA ASN A 700 20.35 29.08 10.83
C ASN A 700 20.89 28.04 9.83
N GLY A 701 21.27 28.45 8.62
CA GLY A 701 21.72 27.58 7.53
C GLY A 701 20.61 27.12 6.59
N ALA A 702 19.34 27.50 6.84
CA ALA A 702 18.24 27.11 5.98
C ALA A 702 18.32 27.79 4.60
N ARG A 703 17.88 27.07 3.57
CA ARG A 703 17.82 27.55 2.18
C ARG A 703 16.37 27.53 1.70
N GLY A 704 15.93 28.62 1.08
CA GLY A 704 14.56 28.75 0.56
C GLY A 704 13.93 30.10 0.87
N LEU A 705 12.73 30.34 0.36
CA LEU A 705 11.96 31.56 0.65
C LEU A 705 11.74 31.77 2.16
N LEU A 706 11.31 30.73 2.86
CA LEU A 706 11.06 30.68 4.30
C LEU A 706 12.00 29.65 4.97
N PRO A 707 12.53 29.95 6.17
CA PRO A 707 13.51 29.11 6.84
C PRO A 707 12.85 27.88 7.49
N LEU A 708 12.93 26.72 6.84
CA LEU A 708 12.50 25.46 7.46
C LEU A 708 13.42 25.08 8.64
N PRO A 709 12.88 24.58 9.76
CA PRO A 709 13.69 24.15 10.90
C PRO A 709 14.49 22.88 10.58
N PRO A 710 15.67 22.66 11.20
CA PRO A 710 16.48 21.46 10.97
C PRO A 710 15.78 20.13 11.25
N ASN A 711 14.80 20.14 12.14
CA ASN A 711 13.95 19.00 12.46
C ASN A 711 12.60 19.04 11.72
N ILE A 712 12.52 19.61 10.53
CA ILE A 712 11.27 19.71 9.75
C ILE A 712 10.57 18.36 9.57
N ALA A 713 11.33 17.27 9.41
CA ALA A 713 10.78 15.92 9.31
C ALA A 713 10.05 15.44 10.59
N PHE A 714 10.43 15.96 11.77
CA PHE A 714 9.67 15.72 13.00
C PHE A 714 8.28 16.37 12.92
N TRP A 715 8.14 17.50 12.24
CA TRP A 715 6.88 18.23 12.18
C TRP A 715 5.94 17.67 11.12
N ILE A 716 6.43 17.51 9.89
CA ILE A 716 5.60 17.19 8.72
C ILE A 716 5.89 15.82 8.08
N GLY A 717 6.73 14.99 8.71
CA GLY A 717 7.02 13.61 8.27
C GLY A 717 8.26 13.46 7.39
N ALA A 718 8.59 12.22 7.02
CA ALA A 718 9.82 11.88 6.31
C ALA A 718 9.90 12.42 4.87
N ALA A 719 8.76 12.80 4.28
CA ALA A 719 8.70 13.47 2.98
C ALA A 719 9.08 14.97 3.03
N ALA A 720 9.40 15.51 4.22
CA ALA A 720 9.85 16.88 4.37
C ALA A 720 11.07 17.17 3.48
N PRO A 721 11.07 18.29 2.74
CA PRO A 721 12.23 18.67 1.94
C PRO A 721 13.44 18.97 2.84
N PRO A 722 14.67 18.75 2.35
CA PRO A 722 15.88 19.10 3.09
C PRO A 722 15.92 20.62 3.34
N TRP A 723 15.95 21.00 4.62
CA TRP A 723 15.88 22.40 5.06
C TRP A 723 17.10 23.25 4.65
N ASP A 724 18.24 22.61 4.38
CA ASP A 724 19.55 23.21 4.12
C ASP A 724 19.92 23.27 2.62
N ARG A 725 18.98 22.97 1.71
CA ARG A 725 19.20 22.97 0.26
C ARG A 725 18.19 23.85 -0.48
N PRO A 726 18.59 24.46 -1.62
CA PRO A 726 17.65 25.16 -2.48
C PRO A 726 16.49 24.25 -2.90
N MET A 727 15.29 24.80 -2.93
CA MET A 727 14.06 24.12 -3.34
C MET A 727 13.14 25.13 -4.02
N THR A 728 12.14 24.67 -4.75
CA THR A 728 11.25 25.59 -5.44
C THR A 728 10.42 26.40 -4.42
N PRO A 729 10.00 27.63 -4.74
CA PRO A 729 9.15 28.44 -3.87
C PRO A 729 7.90 27.68 -3.40
N GLU A 730 7.32 26.86 -4.28
CA GLU A 730 6.16 26.03 -4.01
C GLU A 730 6.47 24.99 -2.92
N THR A 731 7.50 24.17 -3.12
CA THR A 731 7.89 23.15 -2.13
C THR A 731 8.22 23.79 -0.77
N ASN A 732 8.89 24.94 -0.78
CA ASN A 732 9.24 25.65 0.45
C ASN A 732 8.01 26.20 1.19
N LEU A 733 7.12 26.90 0.49
CA LEU A 733 5.89 27.47 1.05
C LEU A 733 4.96 26.37 1.58
N GLU A 734 4.82 25.27 0.83
CA GLU A 734 4.00 24.14 1.23
C GLU A 734 4.54 23.50 2.52
N ALA A 735 5.81 23.09 2.53
CA ALA A 735 6.43 22.49 3.71
C ALA A 735 6.36 23.42 4.93
N TYR A 736 6.52 24.74 4.72
CA TYR A 736 6.41 25.73 5.78
C TYR A 736 4.97 25.87 6.30
N ALA A 737 3.96 25.89 5.42
CA ALA A 737 2.55 25.95 5.82
C ALA A 737 2.14 24.71 6.64
N PHE A 738 2.54 23.50 6.20
CA PHE A 738 2.30 22.27 6.96
C PHE A 738 3.02 22.29 8.31
N TYR A 739 4.23 22.87 8.38
CA TYR A 739 4.94 23.07 9.64
C TYR A 739 4.18 23.99 10.60
N LEU A 740 3.66 25.12 10.11
CA LEU A 740 2.86 26.05 10.90
C LEU A 740 1.54 25.40 11.39
N ALA A 741 0.86 24.65 10.53
CA ALA A 741 -0.33 23.90 10.91
C ALA A 741 -0.02 22.85 11.99
N ALA A 742 1.13 22.18 11.88
CA ALA A 742 1.62 21.25 12.91
C ALA A 742 1.96 21.97 14.22
N LEU A 743 2.54 23.17 14.22
CA LEU A 743 2.77 23.94 15.45
C LEU A 743 1.47 24.24 16.20
N LYS A 744 0.38 24.53 15.48
CA LYS A 744 -0.93 24.82 16.09
C LYS A 744 -1.62 23.57 16.66
N ASN A 745 -1.31 22.38 16.16
CA ASN A 745 -2.15 21.18 16.40
C ASN A 745 -1.42 19.92 16.88
N LYS A 746 -0.15 19.73 16.50
CA LYS A 746 0.60 18.51 16.79
C LYS A 746 1.00 18.43 18.26
N ALA A 747 0.82 17.25 18.85
CA ALA A 747 1.29 16.98 20.19
C ALA A 747 2.81 16.72 20.23
N ALA A 748 3.60 17.79 20.38
CA ALA A 748 5.05 17.69 20.29
C ALA A 748 5.72 17.20 21.59
N ARG A 749 5.36 17.79 22.75
CA ARG A 749 5.92 17.44 24.06
C ARG A 749 5.02 17.91 25.19
N THR A 750 4.86 17.13 26.25
CA THR A 750 4.14 17.58 27.46
C THR A 750 5.09 18.29 28.44
N ILE A 751 4.82 19.55 28.77
CA ILE A 751 5.57 20.33 29.78
C ILE A 751 4.56 20.90 30.78
N GLY A 752 4.67 20.52 32.06
CA GLY A 752 3.80 21.04 33.13
C GLY A 752 2.31 20.75 32.91
N GLY A 753 1.97 19.60 32.31
CA GLY A 753 0.59 19.21 32.02
C GLY A 753 -0.02 19.81 30.74
N ARG A 754 0.74 20.59 29.97
CA ARG A 754 0.33 21.12 28.65
C ARG A 754 1.08 20.43 27.53
N VAL A 755 0.39 20.13 26.44
CA VAL A 755 0.98 19.74 25.16
C VAL A 755 1.56 21.00 24.51
N PHE A 756 2.86 21.18 24.69
CA PHE A 756 3.58 22.38 24.33
C PHE A 756 3.57 22.63 22.82
N TYR A 757 3.46 23.92 22.46
CA TYR A 757 2.98 24.47 21.18
C TYR A 757 1.47 24.38 20.97
N ARG A 758 0.89 23.19 20.84
CA ARG A 758 -0.56 23.01 20.58
C ARG A 758 -1.44 23.80 21.55
N ASP A 759 -1.21 23.63 22.85
CA ASP A 759 -2.05 24.22 23.88
C ASP A 759 -1.81 25.74 24.05
N LEU A 760 -0.71 26.28 23.51
CA LEU A 760 -0.43 27.73 23.56
C LEU A 760 -1.48 28.51 22.75
N PHE A 761 -1.85 28.00 21.57
CA PHE A 761 -2.84 28.63 20.69
C PHE A 761 -4.28 28.50 21.20
N ARG A 762 -4.52 27.62 22.17
CA ARG A 762 -5.83 27.41 22.82
C ARG A 762 -5.94 28.16 24.16
N SER A 763 -4.92 28.94 24.54
CA SER A 763 -4.87 29.59 25.85
C SER A 763 -5.65 30.90 25.90
N GLY A 764 -6.51 31.05 26.92
CA GLY A 764 -7.15 32.33 27.31
C GLY A 764 -7.63 33.20 26.14
N LEU A 765 -7.12 34.43 26.07
CA LEU A 765 -7.47 35.42 25.05
C LEU A 765 -6.87 35.16 23.65
N ILE A 766 -5.93 34.21 23.53
CA ILE A 766 -5.32 33.81 22.25
C ILE A 766 -6.30 32.94 21.45
N GLY A 767 -6.93 31.95 22.09
CA GLY A 767 -7.78 30.96 21.42
C GLY A 767 -8.99 31.56 20.70
N ILE A 768 -9.42 32.76 21.09
CA ILE A 768 -10.60 33.45 20.54
C ILE A 768 -10.28 34.50 19.46
N SER A 769 -9.02 34.67 19.05
CA SER A 769 -8.62 35.67 18.07
C SER A 769 -7.55 35.14 17.10
N GLU A 770 -7.89 35.05 15.81
CA GLU A 770 -6.96 34.66 14.76
C GLU A 770 -5.75 35.60 14.67
N GLN A 771 -5.96 36.90 14.90
CA GLN A 771 -4.88 37.90 14.91
C GLN A 771 -3.88 37.64 16.05
N ARG A 772 -4.35 37.28 17.24
CA ARG A 772 -3.46 36.94 18.36
C ARG A 772 -2.75 35.62 18.14
N GLN A 773 -3.42 34.64 17.51
CA GLN A 773 -2.79 33.39 17.12
C GLN A 773 -1.66 33.61 16.12
N ALA A 774 -1.86 34.45 15.09
CA ALA A 774 -0.83 34.77 14.10
C ALA A 774 0.37 35.49 14.74
N LYS A 775 0.12 36.47 15.63
CA LYS A 775 1.17 37.14 16.43
C LYS A 775 1.97 36.16 17.29
N LEU A 776 1.27 35.24 17.98
CA LEU A 776 1.89 34.23 18.82
C LEU A 776 2.71 33.23 17.98
N LEU A 777 2.21 32.84 16.81
CA LEU A 777 2.88 31.91 15.90
C LEU A 777 4.22 32.50 15.42
N ALA A 778 4.25 33.79 15.10
CA ALA A 778 5.50 34.50 14.80
C ALA A 778 6.49 34.47 15.98
N GLY A 779 6.00 34.69 17.21
CA GLY A 779 6.81 34.58 18.42
C GLY A 779 7.36 33.17 18.67
N VAL A 780 6.55 32.13 18.39
CA VAL A 780 6.96 30.73 18.45
C VAL A 780 8.10 30.44 17.48
N VAL A 781 7.96 30.82 16.22
CA VAL A 781 8.99 30.63 15.18
C VAL A 781 10.26 31.43 15.51
N HIS A 782 10.12 32.64 16.04
CA HIS A 782 11.24 33.48 16.48
C HIS A 782 11.92 32.96 17.77
N GLY A 783 11.47 31.81 18.30
CA GLY A 783 12.11 31.16 19.43
C GLY A 783 11.83 31.81 20.77
N CYS A 784 10.75 32.59 20.91
CA CYS A 784 10.34 33.20 22.19
C CYS A 784 10.04 32.15 23.28
N PHE A 785 9.82 30.89 22.88
CA PHE A 785 9.53 29.77 23.76
C PHE A 785 10.68 28.75 23.86
N VAL A 786 11.88 29.11 23.39
CA VAL A 786 13.07 28.24 23.39
C VAL A 786 14.00 28.64 24.54
N ALA A 787 14.24 27.73 25.49
CA ALA A 787 15.01 27.99 26.71
C ALA A 787 16.45 28.47 26.47
N SER A 788 17.09 28.07 25.37
CA SER A 788 18.44 28.55 25.02
C SER A 788 18.49 30.06 24.81
N ASN A 789 17.40 30.68 24.35
CA ASN A 789 17.30 32.12 24.13
C ASN A 789 17.14 32.93 25.43
N TYR A 790 17.08 32.24 26.58
CA TYR A 790 17.02 32.83 27.91
C TYR A 790 18.28 32.56 28.74
N GLY A 791 19.36 32.09 28.10
CA GLY A 791 20.58 31.65 28.78
C GLY A 791 20.38 30.39 29.62
N GLY A 792 19.47 29.50 29.21
CA GLY A 792 19.15 28.25 29.91
C GLY A 792 18.19 28.39 31.09
N ARG A 793 17.70 29.60 31.37
CA ARG A 793 16.65 29.85 32.38
C ARG A 793 15.29 29.33 31.90
N ALA A 794 14.39 29.07 32.85
CA ALA A 794 13.01 28.70 32.54
C ALA A 794 12.31 29.84 31.78
N VAL A 795 11.64 29.49 30.68
CA VAL A 795 10.86 30.43 29.88
C VAL A 795 9.62 30.85 30.68
N PRO A 796 9.32 32.15 30.83
CA PRO A 796 8.13 32.62 31.55
C PRO A 796 6.87 32.51 30.68
N VAL A 797 6.46 31.28 30.36
CA VAL A 797 5.39 30.95 29.38
C VAL A 797 4.08 31.69 29.68
N ASP A 798 3.58 31.63 30.91
CA ASP A 798 2.27 32.23 31.25
C ASP A 798 2.29 33.77 31.17
N ALA A 799 3.40 34.41 31.54
CA ALA A 799 3.55 35.86 31.41
C ALA A 799 3.57 36.30 29.94
N ILE A 800 4.27 35.55 29.09
CA ILE A 800 4.34 35.80 27.64
C ILE A 800 2.94 35.62 27.02
N LEU A 801 2.24 34.51 27.32
CA LEU A 801 0.88 34.26 26.82
C LEU A 801 -0.11 35.34 27.27
N SER A 802 -0.04 35.77 28.54
CA SER A 802 -0.90 36.84 29.05
C SER A 802 -0.66 38.16 28.32
N ALA A 803 0.59 38.51 28.01
CA ALA A 803 0.93 39.76 27.34
C ALA A 803 0.52 39.74 25.85
N TYR A 804 0.70 38.61 25.15
CA TYR A 804 0.11 38.41 23.81
C TYR A 804 -1.42 38.50 23.84
N GLY A 805 -2.06 37.94 24.87
CA GLY A 805 -3.52 37.99 25.04
C GLY A 805 -4.06 39.41 25.21
N LEU A 806 -3.24 40.33 25.72
CA LEU A 806 -3.55 41.75 25.91
C LEU A 806 -3.06 42.65 24.76
N ASP A 807 -2.58 42.06 23.65
CA ASP A 807 -2.07 42.78 22.47
C ASP A 807 -0.92 43.76 22.78
N HIS A 808 -0.08 43.46 23.79
CA HIS A 808 1.12 44.25 24.04
C HIS A 808 2.12 44.13 22.86
N PRO A 809 2.87 45.19 22.54
CA PRO A 809 3.95 45.13 21.55
C PRO A 809 5.01 44.08 21.92
N LEU A 810 5.62 43.43 20.92
CA LEU A 810 6.61 42.36 21.13
C LEU A 810 7.78 42.77 22.04
N GLN A 811 8.26 44.01 21.90
CA GLN A 811 9.32 44.55 22.76
C GLN A 811 8.89 44.58 24.24
N ASP A 812 7.65 44.97 24.51
CA ASP A 812 7.11 45.02 25.88
C ASP A 812 6.93 43.62 26.46
N ILE A 813 6.44 42.67 25.63
CA ILE A 813 6.28 41.25 26.00
C ILE A 813 7.61 40.67 26.50
N LEU A 814 8.72 40.97 25.83
CA LEU A 814 10.02 40.31 26.08
C LEU A 814 11.00 41.14 26.93
N SER A 815 10.75 42.44 27.14
CA SER A 815 11.63 43.38 27.86
C SER A 815 12.05 42.92 29.26
N ARG A 816 11.21 42.13 29.95
CA ARG A 816 11.41 41.68 31.34
C ARG A 816 11.58 40.17 31.48
N THR A 817 11.70 39.44 30.38
CA THR A 817 11.75 37.96 30.39
C THR A 817 13.18 37.41 30.38
N GLY A 818 14.17 38.25 30.04
CA GLY A 818 15.56 37.83 29.90
C GLY A 818 15.88 37.16 28.55
N PHE A 819 15.03 37.39 27.55
CA PHE A 819 15.22 36.95 26.16
C PHE A 819 16.45 37.63 25.52
N VAL A 820 17.20 36.89 24.71
CA VAL A 820 18.49 37.33 24.14
C VAL A 820 18.41 38.61 23.28
N HIS A 821 17.26 38.90 22.67
CA HIS A 821 17.03 40.11 21.86
C HIS A 821 16.20 41.18 22.59
N ALA A 822 15.91 41.01 23.88
CA ALA A 822 15.17 42.00 24.65
C ALA A 822 15.88 43.37 24.63
N GLY A 823 15.16 44.42 24.23
CA GLY A 823 15.71 45.79 24.16
C GLY A 823 16.54 46.10 22.90
N THR A 824 16.56 45.21 21.91
CA THR A 824 17.19 45.46 20.60
C THR A 824 16.18 45.92 19.56
N ASP A 825 16.66 46.61 18.52
CA ASP A 825 15.82 47.07 17.39
C ASP A 825 15.18 45.89 16.63
N ILE A 826 15.74 44.68 16.72
CA ILE A 826 15.19 43.45 16.12
C ILE A 826 13.72 43.22 16.53
N LEU A 827 13.37 43.47 17.79
CA LEU A 827 11.98 43.28 18.26
C LEU A 827 11.04 44.39 17.78
N VAL A 828 11.57 45.59 17.57
CA VAL A 828 10.81 46.73 17.03
C VAL A 828 10.53 46.52 15.56
N ASP A 829 11.55 46.13 14.79
CA ASP A 829 11.43 45.80 13.37
C ASP A 829 10.47 44.62 13.16
N ARG A 830 10.56 43.60 14.00
CA ARG A 830 9.66 42.45 13.95
C ARG A 830 8.21 42.83 14.27
N GLN A 831 7.99 43.74 15.22
CA GLN A 831 6.64 44.27 15.49
C GLN A 831 6.11 45.05 14.29
N ALA A 832 6.95 45.87 13.64
CA ALA A 832 6.57 46.59 12.43
C ALA A 832 6.23 45.65 11.25
N ASP A 833 6.99 44.56 11.07
CA ASP A 833 6.69 43.51 10.08
C ASP A 833 5.32 42.87 10.34
N ILE A 834 5.02 42.53 11.60
CA ILE A 834 3.73 41.97 12.01
C ILE A 834 2.60 42.95 11.68
N ASP A 835 2.74 44.23 12.07
CA ASP A 835 1.69 45.23 11.86
C ASP A 835 1.46 45.50 10.36
N ALA A 836 2.54 45.55 9.56
CA ALA A 836 2.46 45.69 8.11
C ALA A 836 1.79 44.48 7.44
N ALA A 837 2.05 43.26 7.91
CA ALA A 837 1.40 42.05 7.42
C ALA A 837 -0.10 42.06 7.68
N LEU A 838 -0.49 42.43 8.90
CA LEU A 838 -1.90 42.51 9.32
C LEU A 838 -2.66 43.55 8.49
N GLN A 839 -2.07 44.73 8.28
CA GLN A 839 -2.66 45.78 7.45
C GLN A 839 -2.80 45.34 5.98
N THR A 840 -1.78 44.67 5.44
CA THR A 840 -1.78 44.20 4.04
C THR A 840 -2.78 43.08 3.83
N ALA A 841 -2.86 42.12 4.77
CA ALA A 841 -3.80 40.99 4.70
C ALA A 841 -5.26 41.42 4.82
N GLN A 842 -5.55 42.53 5.50
CA GLN A 842 -6.90 43.09 5.65
C GLN A 842 -7.32 44.03 4.51
N SER A 843 -6.38 44.47 3.67
CA SER A 843 -6.68 45.31 2.51
C SER A 843 -7.16 44.45 1.33
N PRO A 844 -8.31 44.74 0.69
CA PRO A 844 -8.93 43.88 -0.32
C PRO A 844 -8.05 43.60 -1.54
#